data_AF-L9WQZ3-F1
#
_entry.id   AF-L9WQZ3-F1
#
_cell.length_a   1.000
_cell.length_b   1.000
_cell.length_c   1.000
_cell.angle_alpha   90.00
_cell.angle_beta   90.00
_cell.angle_gamma   90.00
#
_symmetry.space_group_name_H-M   'P 1'
#
loop_
_entity.id
_entity.type
_entity.pdbx_description
1 polymer ?
#
loop_
_entity_poly.entity_id
_entity_poly.type
_entity_poly.pdbx_seq_one_letter_code
_entity_poly.pdbx_strand_id
1 'polypeptide(L)'
;MYVRGTVADEVEVRTVSTSYGESDLAEVPLRMAGDGDNGTASQTVARPRDDTETDLAAGHETTTVTLWNKWAESADYLEPGMEVLVTNAKKEEYQGETQYATTGDSYVVVEPSFLVNVTAIRNWVECPRLYYLNKLSGVPLNYPVVKGTLVHEVFGDLLRGRDLEESIAARVDERGLELGLLGETSEAVAEEVRENATAIEGWLEQGRLTEEDSWRSEQLLISETFGIRGRADAIRRGAPVELKTGKNLKKEPRFKDKVQAACYALLLEEHGGDVDLGTLLYTKNSALDRNEETGDLTPAKEFTMGDGLLKFVVRQRNELAAMEIAGDIPTGYEGSAKCEYCFEQDTCMVVSGRLDQESKAGQIATPLPEEERDYFQRFYRAIEEERREVHREYAKLWEQDAQERADDDRALIDLEFIEKRPLEGGRWELRARRTSSANSKIREGDFVLASDGHPVRGSSELATIERLDDVVVLTADEPVEVTRLDVYPSELTTDRLLVAMHDALLKGDERRKDILFGRATPEFEESGASETHRNRAGETGGVDETFIDNNAAQNEAVTKAVGARDCALIHGPPGTGKTYTIARAIRAMVERGERVLLSAFTNRAVDNALEALLEQLEDGVGSQTQRSGDGEGVSVVRVGSESGIREDMEPYRLERSGDPEDRVAELQNAQVVAATTATCGSRVMKEQAFDVALVDEAAQLTEPGTCAAINLAERFVLVGDHEQLPPVVRAENDLTESLFERLIDCHPEAGVMLDRQYRMNQRIQAFASREFYDGELRPAEPEVAGRTLNDLEGVARDALPPALQDPVTFVDVEGDGGQYTDSEEAARIADLIEQYEAAGLERSEIGVIAPFRAQVSELSRHVPDDVTVDTVDRFQGSSQEVIIISFTATGTLEGPIFEDYRRINVALTRPKRALVLVGDPAALSSDPVYARMLEWART
;
A
#
# COMPACT_ATOMS: atom_id res chain seq x y z
N MET A 1 8.15 -25.83 -27.00
CA MET A 1 7.50 -24.52 -27.22
C MET A 1 6.72 -24.13 -25.97
N TYR A 2 6.46 -22.84 -25.76
CA TYR A 2 5.56 -22.39 -24.71
C TYR A 2 4.12 -22.39 -25.25
N VAL A 3 3.18 -22.83 -24.43
CA VAL A 3 1.73 -22.83 -24.71
C VAL A 3 1.07 -22.10 -23.56
N ARG A 4 0.45 -20.95 -23.80
CA ARG A 4 -0.24 -20.13 -22.80
C ARG A 4 -1.69 -19.90 -23.25
N GLY A 5 -2.63 -20.06 -22.33
CA GLY A 5 -4.04 -19.83 -22.61
C GLY A 5 -4.92 -19.99 -21.37
N THR A 6 -6.20 -19.70 -21.51
CA THR A 6 -7.20 -19.87 -20.45
C THR A 6 -7.98 -21.16 -20.62
N VAL A 7 -8.29 -21.84 -19.53
CA VAL A 7 -9.09 -23.06 -19.53
C VAL A 7 -10.49 -22.73 -20.06
N ALA A 8 -10.89 -23.41 -21.13
CA ALA A 8 -12.10 -23.09 -21.87
C ALA A 8 -13.34 -23.86 -21.39
N ASP A 9 -13.15 -25.03 -20.79
CA ASP A 9 -14.22 -25.95 -20.34
C ASP A 9 -13.66 -26.92 -19.27
N GLU A 10 -14.51 -27.80 -18.74
CA GLU A 10 -14.12 -28.82 -17.76
C GLU A 10 -12.92 -29.69 -18.23
N VAL A 11 -12.00 -30.00 -17.30
CA VAL A 11 -10.82 -30.82 -17.57
C VAL A 11 -11.14 -32.30 -17.39
N GLU A 12 -10.82 -33.12 -18.40
CA GLU A 12 -11.05 -34.56 -18.33
C GLU A 12 -9.79 -35.33 -17.88
N VAL A 13 -9.88 -36.12 -16.81
CA VAL A 13 -8.80 -36.99 -16.30
C VAL A 13 -9.07 -38.45 -16.64
N ARG A 14 -8.07 -39.16 -17.19
CA ARG A 14 -8.17 -40.57 -17.58
C ARG A 14 -6.87 -41.31 -17.28
N THR A 15 -6.96 -42.57 -16.84
CA THR A 15 -5.81 -43.48 -16.72
C THR A 15 -5.71 -44.34 -17.97
N VAL A 16 -4.53 -44.35 -18.62
CA VAL A 16 -4.28 -45.14 -19.83
C VAL A 16 -3.14 -46.13 -19.64
N SER A 17 -3.22 -47.27 -20.34
CA SER A 17 -2.11 -48.24 -20.37
C SER A 17 -1.10 -47.86 -21.45
N THR A 18 0.10 -47.48 -21.02
CA THR A 18 1.25 -47.18 -21.89
C THR A 18 2.22 -48.36 -21.96
N SER A 19 3.22 -48.30 -22.84
CA SER A 19 4.31 -49.28 -22.91
C SER A 19 5.16 -49.35 -21.63
N TYR A 20 4.98 -48.41 -20.71
CA TYR A 20 5.75 -48.28 -19.47
C TYR A 20 4.91 -48.55 -18.20
N GLY A 21 3.62 -48.88 -18.34
CA GLY A 21 2.70 -49.14 -17.23
C GLY A 21 1.38 -48.38 -17.36
N GLU A 22 0.61 -48.29 -16.29
CA GLU A 22 -0.53 -47.35 -16.22
C GLU A 22 0.02 -45.92 -16.04
N SER A 23 -0.60 -44.95 -16.71
CA SER A 23 -0.21 -43.54 -16.63
C SER A 23 -1.47 -42.68 -16.65
N ASP A 24 -1.54 -41.72 -15.73
CA ASP A 24 -2.61 -40.74 -15.70
C ASP A 24 -2.33 -39.63 -16.72
N LEU A 25 -3.38 -39.20 -17.40
CA LEU A 25 -3.38 -38.03 -18.27
C LEU A 25 -4.59 -37.15 -17.99
N ALA A 26 -4.43 -35.85 -18.20
CA ALA A 26 -5.51 -34.88 -18.21
C ALA A 26 -5.57 -34.16 -19.56
N GLU A 27 -6.74 -34.05 -20.15
CA GLU A 27 -6.99 -33.28 -21.38
C GLU A 27 -7.57 -31.91 -20.99
N VAL A 28 -6.76 -30.86 -21.12
CA VAL A 28 -7.15 -29.49 -20.77
C VAL A 28 -7.55 -28.74 -22.04
N PRO A 29 -8.83 -28.35 -22.20
CA PRO A 29 -9.23 -27.46 -23.29
C PRO A 29 -8.73 -26.05 -23.00
N LEU A 30 -7.89 -25.49 -23.86
CA LEU A 30 -7.35 -24.15 -23.72
C LEU A 30 -7.82 -23.24 -24.85
N ARG A 31 -8.31 -22.06 -24.48
CA ARG A 31 -8.43 -20.92 -25.37
C ARG A 31 -7.08 -20.21 -25.39
N MET A 32 -6.39 -20.28 -26.53
CA MET A 32 -5.08 -19.65 -26.67
C MET A 32 -5.20 -18.14 -26.47
N ALA A 33 -4.26 -17.56 -25.73
CA ALA A 33 -4.08 -16.11 -25.77
C ALA A 33 -3.83 -15.72 -27.23
N GLY A 34 -4.59 -14.77 -27.78
CA GLY A 34 -4.41 -14.34 -29.17
C GLY A 34 -2.94 -13.98 -29.41
N ASP A 35 -2.37 -14.39 -30.54
CA ASP A 35 -0.95 -14.18 -30.89
C ASP A 35 -0.58 -12.68 -30.85
N GLY A 36 -0.26 -12.19 -29.65
CA GLY A 36 0.51 -11.00 -29.39
C GLY A 36 1.99 -11.36 -29.56
N ASP A 37 2.42 -11.39 -30.82
CA ASP A 37 3.79 -11.18 -31.30
C ASP A 37 4.94 -11.74 -30.44
N ASN A 38 5.12 -13.07 -30.46
CA ASN A 38 6.43 -13.65 -30.14
C ASN A 38 7.33 -13.63 -31.39
N GLY A 39 7.91 -12.47 -31.64
CA GLY A 39 9.19 -12.31 -32.33
C GLY A 39 9.14 -11.98 -33.82
N THR A 40 8.71 -10.76 -34.18
CA THR A 40 9.55 -9.80 -34.93
C THR A 40 8.85 -8.45 -35.07
N ALA A 41 9.51 -7.38 -34.62
CA ALA A 41 9.16 -5.97 -34.78
C ALA A 41 8.14 -5.62 -35.89
N SER A 42 6.95 -5.12 -35.52
CA SER A 42 6.28 -3.92 -36.08
C SER A 42 4.76 -3.89 -35.82
N GLN A 43 4.34 -2.90 -35.02
CA GLN A 43 3.10 -2.09 -35.06
C GLN A 43 1.70 -2.73 -35.07
N THR A 44 0.87 -2.11 -34.22
CA THR A 44 -0.58 -1.80 -34.27
C THR A 44 -1.63 -2.72 -33.63
N VAL A 45 -1.93 -2.39 -32.36
CA VAL A 45 -3.23 -2.11 -31.69
C VAL A 45 -4.38 -3.13 -31.80
N ALA A 46 -4.75 -3.71 -30.65
CA ALA A 46 -6.12 -3.72 -30.09
C ALA A 46 -6.12 -4.12 -28.59
N ARG A 47 -6.69 -3.28 -27.72
CA ARG A 47 -6.89 -3.54 -26.27
C ARG A 47 -7.95 -4.63 -26.02
N PRO A 48 -7.87 -5.42 -24.94
CA PRO A 48 -9.03 -6.15 -24.40
C PRO A 48 -9.95 -5.17 -23.64
N ARG A 49 -11.26 -5.34 -23.78
CA ARG A 49 -12.33 -4.58 -23.10
C ARG A 49 -12.77 -5.31 -21.82
N ASP A 50 -13.30 -4.51 -20.90
CA ASP A 50 -14.02 -4.86 -19.67
C ASP A 50 -14.74 -6.21 -19.67
N ASP A 51 -14.54 -6.91 -18.55
CA ASP A 51 -15.32 -8.05 -18.11
C ASP A 51 -16.77 -7.62 -17.84
N THR A 52 -17.59 -7.66 -18.89
CA THR A 52 -19.05 -7.81 -18.75
C THR A 52 -19.46 -9.13 -19.38
N GLU A 53 -20.33 -9.85 -18.68
CA GLU A 53 -20.75 -11.26 -18.83
C GLU A 53 -21.39 -11.66 -20.17
N THR A 54 -21.04 -11.04 -21.31
CA THR A 54 -21.74 -11.23 -22.60
C THR A 54 -20.88 -11.38 -23.86
N ASP A 55 -19.57 -11.67 -23.77
CA ASP A 55 -18.71 -11.93 -24.95
C ASP A 55 -18.29 -13.40 -25.15
N LEU A 56 -19.24 -14.34 -25.02
CA LEU A 56 -19.07 -15.76 -25.34
C LEU A 56 -18.97 -16.09 -26.85
N ALA A 57 -18.71 -15.13 -27.74
CA ALA A 57 -18.81 -15.33 -29.19
C ALA A 57 -17.73 -14.64 -30.06
N ALA A 58 -16.52 -14.43 -29.55
CA ALA A 58 -15.35 -14.15 -30.40
C ALA A 58 -14.56 -15.45 -30.62
N GLY A 59 -14.49 -15.92 -31.87
CA GLY A 59 -13.95 -17.23 -32.26
C GLY A 59 -12.43 -17.36 -32.11
N HIS A 60 -11.94 -17.56 -30.89
CA HIS A 60 -10.61 -18.07 -30.62
C HIS A 60 -10.59 -19.59 -30.84
N GLU A 61 -9.58 -20.12 -31.55
CA GLU A 61 -9.39 -21.57 -31.69
C GLU A 61 -9.10 -22.18 -30.32
N THR A 62 -10.02 -23.01 -29.82
CA THR A 62 -9.77 -23.86 -28.66
C THR A 62 -8.87 -25.02 -29.09
N THR A 63 -7.77 -25.22 -28.38
CA THR A 63 -6.86 -26.36 -28.55
C THR A 63 -6.93 -27.27 -27.32
N THR A 64 -6.42 -28.49 -27.43
CA THR A 64 -6.25 -29.39 -26.27
C THR A 64 -4.78 -29.47 -25.87
N VAL A 65 -4.53 -29.42 -24.56
CA VAL A 65 -3.23 -29.71 -23.97
C VAL A 65 -3.32 -30.95 -23.09
N THR A 66 -2.58 -32.00 -23.43
CA THR A 66 -2.52 -33.22 -22.65
C THR A 66 -1.40 -33.13 -21.60
N LEU A 67 -1.79 -33.16 -20.33
CA LEU A 67 -0.88 -33.21 -19.18
C LEU A 67 -0.64 -34.66 -18.81
N TRP A 68 0.63 -35.08 -18.73
CA TRP A 68 1.01 -36.47 -18.43
C TRP A 68 1.61 -36.63 -17.04
N ASN A 69 1.40 -37.80 -16.45
CA ASN A 69 2.00 -38.21 -15.17
C ASN A 69 1.62 -37.24 -14.03
N LYS A 70 2.60 -36.81 -13.23
CA LYS A 70 2.39 -35.89 -12.09
C LYS A 70 1.82 -34.52 -12.48
N TRP A 71 1.86 -34.15 -13.76
CA TRP A 71 1.20 -32.95 -14.25
C TRP A 71 -0.30 -33.12 -14.46
N ALA A 72 -0.79 -34.36 -14.60
CA ALA A 72 -2.22 -34.63 -14.65
C ALA A 72 -2.92 -34.26 -13.33
N GLU A 73 -2.20 -34.30 -12.20
CA GLU A 73 -2.70 -33.83 -10.90
C GLU A 73 -3.06 -32.33 -10.90
N SER A 74 -2.51 -31.53 -11.83
CA SER A 74 -2.93 -30.14 -11.95
C SER A 74 -4.39 -29.99 -12.38
N ALA A 75 -4.98 -31.01 -12.99
CA ALA A 75 -6.39 -31.01 -13.35
C ALA A 75 -7.33 -30.94 -12.13
N ASP A 76 -6.89 -31.39 -10.95
CA ASP A 76 -7.72 -31.44 -9.75
C ASP A 76 -8.19 -30.06 -9.27
N TYR A 77 -7.51 -28.99 -9.71
CA TYR A 77 -7.79 -27.62 -9.31
C TYR A 77 -7.89 -26.64 -10.50
N LEU A 78 -7.98 -27.14 -11.74
CA LEU A 78 -8.18 -26.29 -12.91
C LEU A 78 -9.68 -26.06 -13.16
N GLU A 79 -10.07 -24.79 -13.17
CA GLU A 79 -11.44 -24.36 -13.48
C GLU A 79 -11.48 -23.51 -14.76
N PRO A 80 -12.63 -23.47 -15.47
CA PRO A 80 -12.80 -22.58 -16.61
C PRO A 80 -12.47 -21.13 -16.27
N GLY A 81 -11.72 -20.46 -17.13
CA GLY A 81 -11.23 -19.10 -16.93
C GLY A 81 -9.82 -19.03 -16.33
N MET A 82 -9.33 -20.09 -15.68
CA MET A 82 -7.98 -20.08 -15.12
C MET A 82 -6.91 -20.06 -16.22
N GLU A 83 -5.82 -19.34 -15.99
CA GLU A 83 -4.69 -19.29 -16.91
C GLU A 83 -3.75 -20.48 -16.73
N VAL A 84 -3.25 -21.05 -17.83
CA VAL A 84 -2.25 -22.14 -17.81
C VAL A 84 -1.13 -21.83 -18.78
N LEU A 85 0.10 -22.01 -18.31
CA LEU A 85 1.32 -22.03 -19.12
C LEU A 85 1.96 -23.42 -19.10
N VAL A 86 2.23 -23.97 -20.27
CA VAL A 86 3.02 -25.20 -20.43
C VAL A 86 4.31 -24.89 -21.17
N THR A 87 5.44 -25.11 -20.50
CA THR A 87 6.77 -24.93 -21.07
C THR A 87 7.21 -26.21 -21.79
N ASN A 88 8.11 -26.08 -22.77
CA ASN A 88 8.68 -27.22 -23.51
C ASN A 88 7.63 -28.23 -24.03
N ALA A 89 6.41 -27.75 -24.33
CA ALA A 89 5.35 -28.58 -24.86
C ALA A 89 5.74 -29.12 -26.23
N LYS A 90 5.26 -30.33 -26.53
CA LYS A 90 5.36 -30.95 -27.85
C LYS A 90 4.08 -30.67 -28.61
N LYS A 91 4.20 -30.13 -29.83
CA LYS A 91 3.09 -29.99 -30.77
C LYS A 91 2.82 -31.31 -31.49
N GLU A 92 1.56 -31.70 -31.57
CA GLU A 92 1.08 -32.89 -32.27
C GLU A 92 -0.07 -32.52 -33.20
N GLU A 93 -0.22 -33.22 -34.33
CA GLU A 93 -1.40 -33.12 -35.18
C GLU A 93 -2.25 -34.37 -35.01
N TYR A 94 -3.49 -34.20 -34.56
CA TYR A 94 -4.44 -35.29 -34.37
C TYR A 94 -5.76 -34.95 -35.04
N GLN A 95 -6.23 -35.85 -35.92
CA GLN A 95 -7.48 -35.68 -36.70
C GLN A 95 -7.61 -34.36 -37.48
N GLY A 96 -6.50 -33.69 -37.80
CA GLY A 96 -6.48 -32.41 -38.51
C GLY A 96 -6.46 -31.18 -37.62
N GLU A 97 -6.45 -31.36 -36.29
CA GLU A 97 -6.33 -30.31 -35.29
C GLU A 97 -4.91 -30.31 -34.68
N THR A 98 -4.40 -29.11 -34.39
CA THR A 98 -3.17 -28.97 -33.61
C THR A 98 -3.50 -29.20 -32.14
N GLN A 99 -2.72 -30.06 -31.48
CA GLN A 99 -2.79 -30.32 -30.05
C GLN A 99 -1.40 -30.22 -29.43
N TYR A 100 -1.33 -30.15 -28.10
CA TYR A 100 -0.08 -30.06 -27.36
C TYR A 100 -0.01 -31.11 -26.25
N ALA A 101 1.19 -31.55 -25.90
CA ALA A 101 1.39 -32.47 -24.79
C ALA A 101 2.63 -32.11 -23.97
N THR A 102 2.58 -32.33 -22.66
CA THR A 102 3.75 -32.19 -21.77
C THR A 102 4.81 -33.23 -22.12
N THR A 103 6.08 -32.83 -22.07
CA THR A 103 7.24 -33.70 -22.25
C THR A 103 7.93 -33.99 -20.93
N GLY A 104 9.04 -34.75 -20.98
CA GLY A 104 9.92 -34.96 -19.85
C GLY A 104 10.53 -33.66 -19.32
N ASP A 105 10.62 -32.60 -20.12
CA ASP A 105 11.26 -31.32 -19.74
C ASP A 105 10.21 -30.20 -19.54
N SER A 106 8.92 -30.55 -19.57
CA SER A 106 7.83 -29.59 -19.41
C SER A 106 7.60 -29.22 -17.94
N TYR A 107 7.28 -27.95 -17.74
CA TYR A 107 6.59 -27.43 -16.57
C TYR A 107 5.16 -27.05 -16.93
N VAL A 108 4.22 -27.28 -16.02
CA VAL A 108 2.86 -26.74 -16.08
C VAL A 108 2.74 -25.73 -14.96
N VAL A 109 2.33 -24.51 -15.28
CA VAL A 109 2.17 -23.40 -14.33
C VAL A 109 0.73 -22.92 -14.44
N VAL A 110 0.00 -22.97 -13.32
CA VAL A 110 -1.41 -22.53 -13.24
C VAL A 110 -1.43 -21.13 -12.68
N GLU A 111 -2.09 -20.17 -13.32
CA GLU A 111 -2.08 -18.75 -12.95
C GLU A 111 -0.66 -18.16 -12.89
N PRO A 112 0.11 -18.17 -14.00
CA PRO A 112 1.48 -17.65 -14.03
C PRO A 112 1.55 -16.15 -13.66
N SER A 113 0.49 -15.37 -13.91
CA SER A 113 0.41 -13.97 -13.49
C SER A 113 0.22 -13.76 -11.97
N PHE A 114 -0.21 -14.79 -11.24
CA PHE A 114 -0.30 -14.74 -9.78
C PHE A 114 1.07 -15.02 -9.14
N LEU A 115 1.84 -13.97 -8.84
CA LEU A 115 3.18 -14.11 -8.28
C LEU A 115 3.19 -14.65 -6.84
N VAL A 116 3.68 -15.88 -6.65
CA VAL A 116 3.82 -16.49 -5.33
C VAL A 116 5.22 -16.24 -4.74
N ASN A 117 5.27 -15.77 -3.50
CA ASN A 117 6.54 -15.57 -2.79
C ASN A 117 7.24 -16.92 -2.50
N VAL A 118 8.56 -17.00 -2.69
CA VAL A 118 9.36 -18.20 -2.35
C VAL A 118 9.14 -18.67 -0.92
N THR A 119 9.03 -17.74 0.03
CA THR A 119 8.75 -18.03 1.44
C THR A 119 7.35 -18.62 1.66
N ALA A 120 6.36 -18.24 0.84
CA ALA A 120 5.01 -18.80 0.87
C ALA A 120 5.02 -20.26 0.40
N ILE A 121 5.71 -20.58 -0.70
CA ILE A 121 5.86 -21.96 -1.20
C ILE A 121 6.58 -22.83 -0.15
N ARG A 122 7.64 -22.31 0.47
CA ARG A 122 8.33 -22.99 1.56
C ARG A 122 7.38 -23.34 2.72
N ASN A 123 6.55 -22.38 3.13
CA ASN A 123 5.61 -22.57 4.24
C ASN A 123 4.48 -23.53 3.85
N TRP A 124 4.01 -23.45 2.59
CA TRP A 124 3.00 -24.33 2.02
C TRP A 124 3.40 -25.81 2.12
N VAL A 125 4.61 -26.14 1.67
CA VAL A 125 5.13 -27.51 1.73
C VAL A 125 5.22 -28.05 3.15
N GLU A 126 5.45 -27.18 4.14
CA GLU A 126 5.41 -27.57 5.55
C GLU A 126 3.96 -27.79 6.01
N CYS A 127 3.14 -26.75 5.90
CA CYS A 127 1.72 -26.75 6.23
C CYS A 127 1.03 -25.59 5.49
N PRO A 128 0.10 -25.85 4.55
CA PRO A 128 -0.61 -24.79 3.82
C PRO A 128 -1.31 -23.79 4.74
N ARG A 129 -1.79 -24.25 5.90
CA ARG A 129 -2.41 -23.36 6.89
C ARG A 129 -1.47 -22.31 7.48
N LEU A 130 -0.15 -22.53 7.48
CA LEU A 130 0.81 -21.49 7.88
C LEU A 130 0.79 -20.29 6.93
N TYR A 131 0.59 -20.52 5.62
CA TYR A 131 0.49 -19.43 4.67
C TYR A 131 -0.73 -18.54 4.96
N TYR A 132 -1.90 -19.15 5.16
CA TYR A 132 -3.12 -18.44 5.56
C TYR A 132 -2.95 -17.69 6.89
N LEU A 133 -2.41 -18.33 7.93
CA LEU A 133 -2.21 -17.69 9.23
C LEU A 133 -1.24 -16.50 9.16
N ASN A 134 -0.14 -16.63 8.43
CA ASN A 134 0.85 -15.56 8.28
C ASN A 134 0.27 -14.32 7.56
N LYS A 135 -0.70 -14.50 6.65
CA LYS A 135 -1.46 -13.38 6.05
C LYS A 135 -2.30 -12.64 7.09
N LEU A 136 -2.90 -13.36 8.05
CA LEU A 136 -3.81 -12.80 9.04
C LEU A 136 -3.14 -12.16 10.25
N SER A 137 -2.12 -12.79 10.82
CA SER A 137 -1.50 -12.31 12.06
C SER A 137 -0.41 -11.27 11.82
N GLY A 138 0.11 -11.21 10.59
CA GLY A 138 1.32 -10.48 10.26
C GLY A 138 2.53 -11.05 11.00
N VAL A 139 3.73 -10.51 10.73
CA VAL A 139 4.93 -10.95 11.46
C VAL A 139 4.99 -10.21 12.81
N PRO A 140 4.99 -10.91 13.96
CA PRO A 140 5.02 -10.28 15.27
C PRO A 140 6.38 -9.63 15.58
N LEU A 141 6.41 -8.67 16.51
CA LEU A 141 7.65 -8.21 17.12
C LEU A 141 8.10 -9.25 18.15
N ASN A 142 9.08 -10.08 17.78
CA ASN A 142 9.69 -11.02 18.72
C ASN A 142 11.20 -11.11 18.51
N TYR A 143 11.92 -11.40 19.59
CA TYR A 143 13.38 -11.42 19.58
C TYR A 143 13.99 -12.40 18.57
N PRO A 144 13.48 -13.65 18.39
CA PRO A 144 14.00 -14.56 17.37
C PRO A 144 13.95 -14.00 15.94
N VAL A 145 12.89 -13.26 15.58
CA VAL A 145 12.73 -12.63 14.26
C VAL A 145 13.69 -11.44 14.11
N VAL A 146 13.78 -10.56 15.12
CA VAL A 146 14.68 -9.39 15.08
C VAL A 146 16.14 -9.84 14.98
N LYS A 147 16.57 -10.77 15.85
CA LYS A 147 17.91 -11.37 15.79
C LYS A 147 18.16 -12.06 14.44
N GLY A 148 17.17 -12.78 13.94
CA GLY A 148 17.26 -13.41 12.62
C GLY A 148 17.56 -12.38 11.53
N THR A 149 16.83 -11.27 11.53
CA THR A 149 17.00 -10.15 10.58
C THR A 149 18.39 -9.52 10.69
N LEU A 150 18.83 -9.19 11.91
CA LEU A 150 20.17 -8.66 12.18
C LEU A 150 21.28 -9.57 11.61
N VAL A 151 21.16 -10.89 11.81
CA VAL A 151 22.16 -11.85 11.28
C VAL A 151 22.18 -11.87 9.75
N HIS A 152 21.03 -11.72 9.07
CA HIS A 152 21.00 -11.64 7.59
C HIS A 152 21.56 -10.30 7.09
N GLU A 153 21.23 -9.19 7.74
CA GLU A 153 21.77 -7.86 7.39
C GLU A 153 23.30 -7.81 7.56
N VAL A 154 23.83 -8.34 8.67
CA VAL A 154 25.27 -8.48 8.90
C VAL A 154 25.89 -9.41 7.85
N PHE A 155 25.23 -10.50 7.46
CA PHE A 155 25.73 -11.37 6.39
C PHE A 155 25.85 -10.61 5.06
N GLY A 156 24.84 -9.85 4.67
CA GLY A 156 24.88 -9.00 3.48
C GLY A 156 26.02 -7.98 3.54
N ASP A 157 26.24 -7.35 4.69
CA ASP A 157 27.35 -6.41 4.91
C ASP A 157 28.72 -7.06 4.72
N LEU A 158 28.92 -8.28 5.24
CA LEU A 158 30.16 -9.05 5.06
C LEU A 158 30.40 -9.42 3.59
N LEU A 159 29.35 -9.77 2.84
CA LEU A 159 29.45 -10.05 1.39
C LEU A 159 29.87 -8.80 0.61
N ARG A 160 29.45 -7.62 1.05
CA ARG A 160 29.86 -6.32 0.51
C ARG A 160 31.24 -5.85 1.01
N GLY A 161 31.90 -6.65 1.84
CA GLY A 161 33.27 -6.42 2.31
C GLY A 161 33.38 -5.49 3.53
N ARG A 162 32.29 -5.25 4.26
CA ARG A 162 32.32 -4.51 5.52
C ARG A 162 32.97 -5.35 6.63
N ASP A 163 33.53 -4.66 7.62
CA ASP A 163 34.07 -5.30 8.83
C ASP A 163 32.96 -5.89 9.68
N LEU A 164 33.20 -7.05 10.28
CA LEU A 164 32.21 -7.77 11.08
C LEU A 164 31.72 -6.96 12.28
N GLU A 165 32.65 -6.39 13.06
CA GLU A 165 32.32 -5.67 14.29
C GLU A 165 31.64 -4.33 13.98
N GLU A 166 32.11 -3.63 12.95
CA GLU A 166 31.44 -2.42 12.46
C GLU A 166 30.01 -2.71 11.99
N SER A 167 29.80 -3.82 11.27
CA SER A 167 28.47 -4.22 10.78
C SER A 167 27.54 -4.57 11.93
N ILE A 168 28.00 -5.37 12.90
CA ILE A 168 27.19 -5.70 14.09
C ILE A 168 26.81 -4.42 14.85
N ALA A 169 27.78 -3.54 15.12
CA ALA A 169 27.53 -2.32 15.85
C ALA A 169 26.50 -1.42 15.14
N ALA A 170 26.66 -1.21 13.83
CA ALA A 170 25.73 -0.41 13.04
C ALA A 170 24.31 -1.01 13.00
N ARG A 171 24.17 -2.30 12.70
CA ARG A 171 22.87 -2.95 12.59
C ARG A 171 22.13 -3.04 13.92
N VAL A 172 22.86 -3.28 15.03
CA VAL A 172 22.26 -3.28 16.36
C VAL A 172 21.81 -1.87 16.76
N ASP A 173 22.63 -0.84 16.47
CA ASP A 173 22.27 0.56 16.72
C ASP A 173 21.01 0.96 15.94
N GLU A 174 20.91 0.61 14.65
CA GLU A 174 19.74 0.84 13.80
C GLU A 174 18.44 0.22 14.35
N ARG A 175 18.54 -0.81 15.20
CA ARG A 175 17.40 -1.54 15.79
C ARG A 175 17.08 -1.13 17.23
N GLY A 176 17.68 -0.07 17.76
CA GLY A 176 17.52 0.41 19.14
C GLY A 176 16.07 0.34 19.65
N LEU A 177 15.13 0.96 18.92
CA LEU A 177 13.70 0.95 19.28
C LEU A 177 13.08 -0.45 19.36
N GLU A 178 13.34 -1.33 18.38
CA GLU A 178 12.79 -2.69 18.38
C GLU A 178 13.37 -3.52 19.53
N LEU A 179 14.66 -3.36 19.82
CA LEU A 179 15.32 -4.04 20.93
C LEU A 179 14.77 -3.57 22.28
N GLY A 180 14.56 -2.27 22.45
CA GLY A 180 14.01 -1.74 23.68
C GLY A 180 12.59 -2.25 23.93
N LEU A 181 11.76 -2.36 22.87
CA LEU A 181 10.39 -2.88 23.00
C LEU A 181 10.38 -4.35 23.41
N LEU A 182 11.42 -5.08 23.05
CA LEU A 182 11.66 -6.47 23.46
C LEU A 182 12.33 -6.58 24.84
N GLY A 183 12.74 -5.47 25.45
CA GLY A 183 13.48 -5.44 26.71
C GLY A 183 14.92 -5.94 26.59
N GLU A 184 15.50 -5.88 25.38
CA GLU A 184 16.85 -6.34 25.08
C GLU A 184 17.85 -5.16 25.04
N THR A 185 19.09 -5.43 25.45
CA THR A 185 20.18 -4.42 25.43
C THR A 185 21.06 -4.60 24.20
N SER A 186 21.57 -3.49 23.64
CA SER A 186 22.46 -3.53 22.47
C SER A 186 23.67 -4.44 22.68
N GLU A 187 24.27 -4.43 23.88
CA GLU A 187 25.44 -5.27 24.20
C GLU A 187 25.11 -6.77 24.14
N ALA A 188 24.00 -7.19 24.75
CA ALA A 188 23.61 -8.60 24.78
C ALA A 188 23.28 -9.12 23.37
N VAL A 189 22.55 -8.32 22.60
CA VAL A 189 22.17 -8.68 21.23
C VAL A 189 23.39 -8.72 20.31
N ALA A 190 24.30 -7.75 20.42
CA ALA A 190 25.54 -7.75 19.66
C ALA A 190 26.38 -9.01 19.90
N GLU A 191 26.45 -9.50 21.14
CA GLU A 191 27.16 -10.75 21.46
C GLU A 191 26.49 -11.97 20.80
N GLU A 192 25.16 -12.09 20.90
CA GLU A 192 24.44 -13.20 20.25
C GLU A 192 24.54 -13.17 18.72
N VAL A 193 24.53 -11.97 18.12
CA VAL A 193 24.72 -11.81 16.67
C VAL A 193 26.16 -12.19 16.29
N ARG A 194 27.16 -11.77 17.07
CA ARG A 194 28.59 -12.12 16.88
C ARG A 194 28.83 -13.62 16.89
N GLU A 195 28.21 -14.35 17.81
CA GLU A 195 28.28 -15.83 17.86
C GLU A 195 27.78 -16.48 16.56
N ASN A 196 26.73 -15.91 15.95
CA ASN A 196 26.18 -16.40 14.68
C ASN A 196 27.03 -15.97 13.47
N ALA A 197 27.51 -14.73 13.47
CA ALA A 197 28.19 -14.14 12.32
C ALA A 197 29.65 -14.61 12.17
N THR A 198 30.34 -14.96 13.25
CA THR A 198 31.70 -15.54 13.20
C THR A 198 31.75 -16.82 12.34
N ALA A 199 30.67 -17.62 12.38
CA ALA A 199 30.52 -18.82 11.55
C ALA A 199 30.53 -18.50 10.05
N ILE A 200 29.90 -17.39 9.71
CA ILE A 200 29.71 -16.90 8.35
C ILE A 200 31.04 -16.37 7.82
N GLU A 201 31.71 -15.52 8.60
CA GLU A 201 33.03 -14.98 8.27
C GLU A 201 34.03 -16.11 8.01
N GLY A 202 34.14 -17.08 8.93
CA GLY A 202 35.04 -18.22 8.77
C GLY A 202 34.73 -19.10 7.55
N TRP A 203 33.47 -19.15 7.11
CA TRP A 203 33.07 -19.83 5.87
C TRP A 203 33.43 -19.03 4.61
N LEU A 204 33.21 -17.70 4.63
CA LEU A 204 33.59 -16.80 3.55
C LEU A 204 35.12 -16.78 3.35
N GLU A 205 35.90 -16.81 4.43
CA GLU A 205 37.36 -16.88 4.39
C GLU A 205 37.88 -18.20 3.79
N GLN A 206 37.23 -19.33 4.07
CA GLN A 206 37.55 -20.62 3.47
C GLN A 206 37.32 -20.64 1.95
N GLY A 207 36.43 -19.77 1.44
CA GLY A 207 36.06 -19.66 0.03
C GLY A 207 36.89 -18.67 -0.80
N ARG A 208 37.66 -17.76 -0.20
CA ARG A 208 38.40 -16.65 -0.86
C ARG A 208 39.64 -17.06 -1.69
N LEU A 209 39.67 -18.25 -2.30
CA LEU A 209 40.87 -18.78 -2.97
C LEU A 209 41.02 -18.46 -4.47
N THR A 210 40.15 -17.67 -5.11
CA THR A 210 40.36 -17.19 -6.49
C THR A 210 39.78 -15.79 -6.74
N GLU A 211 40.49 -14.97 -7.55
CA GLU A 211 40.16 -13.58 -7.90
C GLU A 211 38.88 -13.40 -8.76
N GLU A 212 38.12 -14.48 -9.02
CA GLU A 212 36.92 -14.47 -9.90
C GLU A 212 35.59 -14.80 -9.18
N ASP A 213 35.55 -14.91 -7.85
CA ASP A 213 34.28 -15.19 -7.13
C ASP A 213 33.40 -13.93 -7.03
N SER A 214 32.44 -13.75 -7.95
CA SER A 214 31.41 -12.72 -7.85
C SER A 214 30.29 -13.16 -6.92
N TRP A 215 30.15 -12.47 -5.79
CA TRP A 215 28.98 -12.57 -4.91
C TRP A 215 27.96 -11.51 -5.30
N ARG A 216 26.68 -11.85 -5.14
CA ARG A 216 25.58 -10.88 -5.10
C ARG A 216 24.77 -11.15 -3.85
N SER A 217 24.37 -10.07 -3.17
CA SER A 217 23.61 -10.16 -1.92
C SER A 217 22.20 -9.63 -2.14
N GLU A 218 21.21 -10.27 -1.51
CA GLU A 218 19.83 -9.76 -1.46
C GLU A 218 19.22 -9.48 -2.85
N GLN A 219 19.49 -10.30 -3.88
CA GLN A 219 18.99 -10.05 -5.23
C GLN A 219 17.49 -10.34 -5.33
N LEU A 220 16.70 -9.34 -5.75
CA LEU A 220 15.29 -9.53 -6.09
C LEU A 220 15.18 -10.29 -7.42
N LEU A 221 14.37 -11.35 -7.43
CA LEU A 221 14.11 -12.18 -8.60
C LEU A 221 12.60 -12.28 -8.82
N ILE A 222 12.16 -12.07 -10.06
CA ILE A 222 10.76 -12.15 -10.49
C ILE A 222 10.71 -13.06 -11.72
N SER A 223 9.77 -14.00 -11.73
CA SER A 223 9.58 -14.95 -12.82
C SER A 223 8.23 -14.74 -13.49
N GLU A 224 8.23 -14.37 -14.77
CA GLU A 224 7.01 -14.35 -15.60
C GLU A 224 6.59 -15.77 -16.02
N THR A 225 7.53 -16.70 -16.08
CA THR A 225 7.26 -18.09 -16.49
C THR A 225 6.63 -18.90 -15.38
N PHE A 226 7.27 -18.92 -14.20
CA PHE A 226 6.84 -19.74 -13.07
C PHE A 226 5.89 -19.00 -12.14
N GLY A 227 5.73 -17.69 -12.34
CA GLY A 227 4.97 -16.82 -11.46
C GLY A 227 5.41 -16.96 -10.00
N ILE A 228 6.73 -16.94 -9.79
CA ILE A 228 7.39 -16.97 -8.49
C ILE A 228 8.15 -15.66 -8.33
N ARG A 229 8.20 -15.13 -7.11
CA ARG A 229 9.09 -14.01 -6.77
C ARG A 229 9.76 -14.21 -5.42
N GLY A 230 10.90 -13.59 -5.22
CA GLY A 230 11.58 -13.60 -3.93
C GLY A 230 12.92 -12.88 -3.96
N ARG A 231 13.51 -12.71 -2.78
CA ARG A 231 14.84 -12.12 -2.61
C ARG A 231 15.78 -13.20 -2.10
N ALA A 232 16.80 -13.53 -2.88
CA ALA A 232 17.78 -14.55 -2.49
C ALA A 232 18.82 -13.93 -1.56
N ASP A 233 19.14 -14.56 -0.42
CA ASP A 233 20.08 -14.01 0.56
C ASP A 233 21.45 -13.75 -0.10
N ALA A 234 21.94 -14.73 -0.87
CA ALA A 234 23.14 -14.58 -1.68
C ALA A 234 23.16 -15.49 -2.91
N ILE A 235 23.91 -15.08 -3.93
CA ILE A 235 24.21 -15.87 -5.12
C ILE A 235 25.72 -16.02 -5.26
N ARG A 236 26.17 -17.26 -5.41
CA ARG A 236 27.57 -17.63 -5.59
C ARG A 236 27.75 -18.42 -6.87
N ARG A 237 28.48 -17.87 -7.83
CA ARG A 237 28.74 -18.53 -9.14
C ARG A 237 27.46 -19.01 -9.83
N GLY A 238 26.40 -18.19 -9.78
CA GLY A 238 25.09 -18.52 -10.34
C GLY A 238 24.22 -19.45 -9.50
N ALA A 239 24.71 -19.99 -8.38
CA ALA A 239 23.95 -20.86 -7.49
C ALA A 239 23.41 -20.10 -6.25
N PRO A 240 22.20 -20.42 -5.78
CA PRO A 240 21.62 -19.80 -4.60
C PRO A 240 22.30 -20.29 -3.31
N VAL A 241 22.54 -19.35 -2.41
CA VAL A 241 23.03 -19.55 -1.05
C VAL A 241 22.02 -18.96 -0.09
N GLU A 242 21.50 -19.80 0.81
CA GLU A 242 20.39 -19.46 1.70
C GLU A 242 20.81 -19.62 3.16
N LEU A 243 20.65 -18.54 3.94
CA LEU A 243 21.01 -18.45 5.34
C LEU A 243 19.86 -18.94 6.23
N LYS A 244 20.20 -19.69 7.28
CA LYS A 244 19.24 -20.18 8.28
C LYS A 244 19.84 -20.05 9.68
N THR A 245 19.21 -19.26 10.53
CA THR A 245 19.66 -19.02 11.91
C THR A 245 19.42 -20.17 12.89
N GLY A 246 18.69 -21.21 12.47
CA GLY A 246 18.45 -22.42 13.27
C GLY A 246 19.57 -23.46 13.14
N LYS A 247 19.63 -24.42 14.08
CA LYS A 247 20.56 -25.57 13.98
C LYS A 247 20.01 -26.69 13.10
N ASN A 248 20.90 -27.38 12.39
CA ASN A 248 20.61 -28.63 11.68
C ASN A 248 21.82 -29.59 11.74
N LEU A 249 21.73 -30.59 12.61
CA LEU A 249 22.80 -31.57 12.85
C LEU A 249 22.81 -32.75 11.85
N LYS A 250 21.96 -32.74 10.83
CA LYS A 250 21.59 -33.93 10.05
C LYS A 250 22.41 -34.32 8.80
N LYS A 251 23.59 -33.82 8.43
CA LYS A 251 24.17 -34.05 7.07
C LYS A 251 23.29 -33.53 5.91
N GLU A 252 22.10 -34.08 5.67
CA GLU A 252 21.15 -33.56 4.70
C GLU A 252 20.48 -32.26 5.20
N PRO A 253 20.31 -31.26 4.33
CA PRO A 253 19.50 -30.08 4.64
C PRO A 253 18.02 -30.42 4.90
N ARG A 254 17.32 -29.56 5.65
CA ARG A 254 15.87 -29.72 5.87
C ARG A 254 15.13 -29.55 4.55
N PHE A 255 14.17 -30.43 4.26
CA PHE A 255 13.48 -30.46 2.96
C PHE A 255 12.83 -29.12 2.58
N LYS A 256 12.13 -28.47 3.52
CA LYS A 256 11.55 -27.13 3.31
C LYS A 256 12.57 -26.05 2.97
N ASP A 257 13.79 -26.15 3.48
CA ASP A 257 14.85 -25.19 3.13
C ASP A 257 15.41 -25.50 1.72
N LYS A 258 15.44 -26.78 1.31
CA LYS A 258 15.77 -27.16 -0.08
C LYS A 258 14.74 -26.60 -1.08
N VAL A 259 13.45 -26.61 -0.71
CA VAL A 259 12.36 -26.03 -1.51
C VAL A 259 12.61 -24.54 -1.79
N GLN A 260 13.00 -23.77 -0.77
CA GLN A 260 13.32 -22.35 -0.92
C GLN A 260 14.47 -22.13 -1.92
N ALA A 261 15.60 -22.82 -1.74
CA ALA A 261 16.72 -22.72 -2.67
C ALA A 261 16.39 -23.24 -4.08
N ALA A 262 15.53 -24.26 -4.21
CA ALA A 262 15.05 -24.76 -5.49
C ALA A 262 14.12 -23.77 -6.22
N CYS A 263 13.35 -22.96 -5.49
CA CYS A 263 12.63 -21.84 -6.10
C CYS A 263 13.63 -20.87 -6.72
N TYR A 264 14.63 -20.40 -5.97
CA TYR A 264 15.63 -19.48 -6.52
C TYR A 264 16.40 -20.07 -7.69
N ALA A 265 16.68 -21.37 -7.70
CA ALA A 265 17.27 -22.03 -8.86
C ALA A 265 16.39 -21.88 -10.12
N LEU A 266 15.07 -22.11 -10.03
CA LEU A 266 14.14 -21.89 -11.15
C LEU A 266 14.20 -20.44 -11.68
N LEU A 267 14.20 -19.45 -10.78
CA LEU A 267 14.27 -18.05 -11.18
C LEU A 267 15.63 -17.72 -11.83
N LEU A 268 16.73 -18.23 -11.31
CA LEU A 268 18.06 -17.99 -11.88
C LEU A 268 18.25 -18.70 -13.24
N GLU A 269 17.67 -19.89 -13.43
CA GLU A 269 17.66 -20.61 -14.70
C GLU A 269 16.92 -19.84 -15.80
N GLU A 270 15.80 -19.20 -15.47
CA GLU A 270 15.06 -18.35 -16.40
C GLU A 270 15.90 -17.17 -16.93
N HIS A 271 16.83 -16.67 -16.12
CA HIS A 271 17.74 -15.58 -16.47
C HIS A 271 19.07 -16.09 -17.09
N GLY A 272 19.11 -17.34 -17.55
CA GLY A 272 20.23 -17.91 -18.31
C GLY A 272 21.34 -18.55 -17.46
N GLY A 273 21.12 -18.78 -16.17
CA GLY A 273 22.01 -19.56 -15.31
C GLY A 273 21.83 -21.07 -15.50
N ASP A 274 22.90 -21.85 -15.36
CA ASP A 274 22.82 -23.30 -15.20
C ASP A 274 23.03 -23.61 -13.71
N VAL A 275 21.98 -24.07 -13.02
CA VAL A 275 21.95 -24.11 -11.54
C VAL A 275 21.82 -25.55 -11.04
N ASP A 276 22.95 -26.26 -11.03
CA ASP A 276 22.99 -27.66 -10.58
C ASP A 276 23.04 -27.84 -9.05
N LEU A 277 23.38 -26.78 -8.30
CA LEU A 277 23.68 -26.84 -6.87
C LEU A 277 22.98 -25.73 -6.10
N GLY A 278 22.64 -26.00 -4.84
CA GLY A 278 22.31 -24.98 -3.86
C GLY A 278 23.01 -25.20 -2.54
N THR A 279 23.22 -24.11 -1.80
CA THR A 279 23.91 -24.13 -0.51
C THR A 279 22.98 -23.61 0.58
N LEU A 280 22.90 -24.33 1.70
CA LEU A 280 22.18 -23.91 2.89
C LEU A 280 23.16 -23.71 4.05
N LEU A 281 23.20 -22.49 4.61
CA LEU A 281 24.12 -22.11 5.68
C LEU A 281 23.38 -22.03 7.03
N TYR A 282 23.61 -23.01 7.90
CA TYR A 282 23.04 -23.12 9.24
C TYR A 282 23.97 -22.50 10.29
N THR A 283 23.82 -21.22 10.59
CA THR A 283 24.78 -20.44 11.40
C THR A 283 24.92 -20.98 12.82
N LYS A 284 23.82 -21.43 13.42
CA LYS A 284 23.82 -21.95 14.80
C LYS A 284 24.64 -23.22 14.98
N ASN A 285 24.95 -23.97 13.91
CA ASN A 285 25.77 -25.19 14.04
C ASN A 285 27.18 -24.90 14.55
N SER A 286 27.76 -23.76 14.18
CA SER A 286 29.11 -23.36 14.56
C SER A 286 29.21 -22.87 16.00
N ALA A 287 28.09 -22.43 16.58
CA ALA A 287 27.99 -21.98 17.98
C ALA A 287 27.77 -23.16 18.96
N LEU A 288 27.67 -24.40 18.49
CA LEU A 288 27.46 -25.58 19.34
C LEU A 288 28.79 -26.18 19.81
N ASP A 289 28.87 -26.56 21.08
CA ASP A 289 30.04 -27.29 21.60
C ASP A 289 30.11 -28.70 20.98
N ARG A 290 31.25 -28.99 20.33
CA ARG A 290 31.55 -30.29 19.73
C ARG A 290 31.62 -31.43 20.75
N ASN A 291 31.77 -31.13 22.03
CA ASN A 291 31.80 -32.10 23.12
C ASN A 291 30.41 -32.40 23.69
N GLU A 292 29.41 -31.57 23.41
CA GLU A 292 28.05 -31.69 23.99
C GLU A 292 27.01 -32.15 22.96
N GLU A 293 27.23 -31.88 21.68
CA GLU A 293 26.29 -32.21 20.60
C GLU A 293 26.80 -33.32 19.68
N THR A 294 25.93 -34.25 19.31
CA THR A 294 26.26 -35.36 18.40
C THR A 294 25.62 -35.15 17.02
N GLY A 295 26.43 -35.16 15.95
CA GLY A 295 25.94 -34.99 14.57
C GLY A 295 26.91 -34.27 13.64
N ASP A 296 26.41 -33.85 12.48
CA ASP A 296 27.16 -33.03 11.52
C ASP A 296 27.03 -31.54 11.83
N LEU A 297 28.10 -30.99 12.40
CA LEU A 297 28.24 -29.59 12.81
C LEU A 297 28.71 -28.67 11.68
N THR A 298 28.84 -29.17 10.44
CA THR A 298 29.19 -28.32 9.30
C THR A 298 28.08 -27.28 9.07
N PRO A 299 28.42 -25.99 8.98
CA PRO A 299 27.41 -24.94 8.82
C PRO A 299 26.84 -24.94 7.40
N ALA A 300 27.68 -25.09 6.38
CA ALA A 300 27.24 -25.16 4.99
C ALA A 300 26.85 -26.60 4.60
N LYS A 301 25.68 -26.74 3.97
CA LYS A 301 25.19 -28.00 3.42
C LYS A 301 24.81 -27.80 1.96
N GLU A 302 25.59 -28.43 1.07
CA GLU A 302 25.35 -28.40 -0.38
C GLU A 302 24.45 -29.57 -0.80
N PHE A 303 23.62 -29.34 -1.81
CA PHE A 303 22.78 -30.37 -2.42
C PHE A 303 22.53 -30.08 -3.90
N THR A 304 22.21 -31.13 -4.66
CA THR A 304 21.94 -31.04 -6.11
C THR A 304 20.50 -30.62 -6.38
N MET A 305 20.32 -29.74 -7.37
CA MET A 305 19.03 -29.34 -7.93
C MET A 305 18.55 -30.39 -8.94
N GLY A 306 17.90 -31.43 -8.44
CA GLY A 306 17.31 -32.44 -9.32
C GLY A 306 16.01 -31.95 -9.97
N ASP A 307 15.80 -32.28 -11.25
CA ASP A 307 14.56 -32.02 -12.00
C ASP A 307 13.27 -32.38 -11.22
N GLY A 308 13.28 -33.52 -10.51
CA GLY A 308 12.14 -33.92 -9.68
C GLY A 308 11.83 -32.98 -8.51
N LEU A 309 12.83 -32.30 -7.95
CA LEU A 309 12.65 -31.28 -6.91
C LEU A 309 12.10 -29.98 -7.51
N LEU A 310 12.66 -29.53 -8.64
CA LEU A 310 12.20 -28.33 -9.35
C LEU A 310 10.72 -28.47 -9.77
N LYS A 311 10.34 -29.61 -10.36
CA LYS A 311 8.93 -29.90 -10.70
C LYS A 311 8.03 -30.03 -9.48
N PHE A 312 8.55 -30.54 -8.37
CA PHE A 312 7.80 -30.58 -7.12
C PHE A 312 7.48 -29.16 -6.62
N VAL A 313 8.45 -28.25 -6.65
CA VAL A 313 8.24 -26.83 -6.29
C VAL A 313 7.14 -26.19 -7.14
N VAL A 314 7.19 -26.33 -8.46
CA VAL A 314 6.18 -25.76 -9.36
C VAL A 314 4.78 -26.34 -9.08
N ARG A 315 4.66 -27.65 -8.83
CA ARG A 315 3.36 -28.26 -8.47
C ARG A 315 2.79 -27.70 -7.17
N GLN A 316 3.62 -27.47 -6.16
CA GLN A 316 3.19 -26.89 -4.89
C GLN A 316 2.82 -25.42 -5.02
N ARG A 317 3.53 -24.69 -5.89
CA ARG A 317 3.17 -23.32 -6.27
C ARG A 317 1.81 -23.27 -6.98
N ASN A 318 1.53 -24.20 -7.87
CA ASN A 318 0.23 -24.27 -8.56
C ASN A 318 -0.92 -24.55 -7.60
N GLU A 319 -0.73 -25.48 -6.67
CA GLU A 319 -1.72 -25.79 -5.62
C GLU A 319 -2.06 -24.54 -4.78
N LEU A 320 -1.03 -23.79 -4.37
CA LEU A 320 -1.22 -22.53 -3.64
C LEU A 320 -1.97 -21.49 -4.49
N ALA A 321 -1.53 -21.24 -5.72
CA ALA A 321 -2.13 -20.25 -6.59
C ALA A 321 -3.60 -20.58 -6.89
N ALA A 322 -3.91 -21.85 -7.21
CA ALA A 322 -5.27 -22.28 -7.46
C ALA A 322 -6.17 -22.14 -6.22
N MET A 323 -5.65 -22.47 -5.03
CA MET A 323 -6.39 -22.27 -3.78
C MET A 323 -6.73 -20.79 -3.54
N GLU A 324 -5.78 -19.89 -3.79
CA GLU A 324 -5.99 -18.45 -3.64
C GLU A 324 -7.01 -17.89 -4.64
N ILE A 325 -7.06 -18.43 -5.87
CA ILE A 325 -8.08 -18.06 -6.85
C ILE A 325 -9.46 -18.61 -6.46
N ALA A 326 -9.55 -19.85 -5.97
CA ALA A 326 -10.79 -20.43 -5.47
C ALA A 326 -11.31 -19.73 -4.21
N GLY A 327 -10.42 -19.13 -3.40
CA GLY A 327 -10.76 -18.51 -2.12
C GLY A 327 -10.93 -19.53 -0.98
N ASP A 328 -10.39 -20.74 -1.16
CA ASP A 328 -10.47 -21.82 -0.18
C ASP A 328 -9.56 -21.56 1.04
N ILE A 329 -9.92 -22.15 2.18
CA ILE A 329 -9.17 -21.99 3.43
C ILE A 329 -8.43 -23.29 3.78
N PRO A 330 -7.08 -23.29 3.88
CA PRO A 330 -6.31 -24.50 4.14
C PRO A 330 -6.52 -25.05 5.55
N THR A 331 -6.70 -26.37 5.64
CA THR A 331 -6.98 -27.06 6.91
C THR A 331 -5.71 -27.52 7.63
N GLY A 332 -4.61 -27.64 6.92
CA GLY A 332 -3.34 -28.22 7.37
C GLY A 332 -3.24 -29.73 7.13
N TYR A 333 -4.32 -30.42 6.74
CA TYR A 333 -4.31 -31.85 6.37
C TYR A 333 -3.61 -32.11 5.04
N GLU A 334 -3.53 -31.08 4.19
CA GLU A 334 -2.79 -31.08 2.93
C GLU A 334 -1.28 -31.22 3.19
N GLY A 335 -0.81 -30.70 4.33
CA GLY A 335 0.59 -30.74 4.74
C GLY A 335 0.97 -31.96 5.59
N SER A 336 2.26 -32.30 5.56
CA SER A 336 2.82 -33.42 6.34
C SER A 336 3.36 -33.00 7.73
N ALA A 337 3.37 -31.70 8.06
CA ALA A 337 3.84 -31.22 9.36
C ALA A 337 3.06 -31.84 10.53
N LYS A 338 3.78 -32.08 11.62
CA LYS A 338 3.20 -32.50 12.90
C LYS A 338 2.87 -31.26 13.72
N CYS A 339 1.59 -31.07 14.05
CA CYS A 339 1.11 -29.89 14.78
C CYS A 339 1.79 -29.72 16.14
N GLU A 340 2.15 -30.81 16.83
CA GLU A 340 2.85 -30.79 18.14
C GLU A 340 4.22 -30.08 18.13
N TYR A 341 4.80 -29.84 16.94
CA TYR A 341 6.07 -29.13 16.78
C TYR A 341 5.91 -27.81 16.01
N CYS A 342 4.67 -27.40 15.72
CA CYS A 342 4.38 -26.17 15.03
C CYS A 342 4.37 -25.00 16.01
N PHE A 343 5.17 -23.96 15.74
CA PHE A 343 5.23 -22.78 16.59
C PHE A 343 3.94 -21.94 16.55
N GLU A 344 3.14 -22.08 15.48
CA GLU A 344 1.83 -21.41 15.32
C GLU A 344 0.66 -22.30 15.75
N GLN A 345 0.90 -23.40 16.48
CA GLN A 345 -0.18 -24.32 16.85
C GLN A 345 -1.31 -23.61 17.60
N ASP A 346 -0.97 -22.80 18.61
CA ASP A 346 -1.96 -22.11 19.44
C ASP A 346 -2.75 -21.08 18.62
N THR A 347 -2.05 -20.22 17.85
CA THR A 347 -2.66 -19.29 16.90
C THR A 347 -3.61 -20.00 15.94
N CYS A 348 -3.16 -21.12 15.38
CA CYS A 348 -3.93 -21.95 14.45
C CYS A 348 -5.23 -22.44 15.08
N MET A 349 -5.17 -22.99 16.30
CA MET A 349 -6.35 -23.51 17.01
C MET A 349 -7.34 -22.41 17.40
N VAL A 350 -6.83 -21.23 17.81
CA VAL A 350 -7.67 -20.08 18.20
C VAL A 350 -8.37 -19.47 17.00
N VAL A 351 -7.64 -19.15 15.92
CA VAL A 351 -8.22 -18.60 14.69
C VAL A 351 -9.24 -19.59 14.12
N SER A 352 -8.89 -20.87 14.09
CA SER A 352 -9.77 -21.96 13.67
C SER A 352 -11.07 -22.02 14.47
N GLY A 353 -11.00 -22.01 15.81
CA GLY A 353 -12.20 -22.10 16.64
C GLY A 353 -13.04 -20.83 16.64
N ARG A 354 -12.43 -19.64 16.57
CA ARG A 354 -13.16 -18.36 16.50
C ARG A 354 -13.86 -18.15 15.16
N LEU A 355 -13.21 -18.49 14.06
CA LEU A 355 -13.79 -18.37 12.71
C LEU A 355 -14.57 -19.63 12.29
N ASP A 356 -14.63 -20.67 13.13
CA ASP A 356 -15.30 -21.95 12.86
C ASP A 356 -14.79 -22.65 11.59
N GLN A 357 -13.48 -22.69 11.43
CA GLN A 357 -12.80 -23.26 10.27
C GLN A 357 -12.25 -24.64 10.61
N GLU A 358 -12.18 -25.56 9.65
CA GLU A 358 -11.51 -26.83 9.90
C GLU A 358 -9.99 -26.65 10.09
N SER A 359 -9.40 -27.39 11.04
CA SER A 359 -7.96 -27.39 11.29
C SER A 359 -7.45 -28.74 11.79
N LYS A 360 -6.35 -29.20 11.19
CA LYS A 360 -5.57 -30.37 11.63
C LYS A 360 -5.05 -30.23 13.07
N ALA A 361 -4.80 -29.01 13.53
CA ALA A 361 -4.35 -28.76 14.90
C ALA A 361 -5.50 -28.89 15.92
N GLY A 362 -6.75 -28.86 15.47
CA GLY A 362 -7.95 -28.76 16.29
C GLY A 362 -8.45 -27.31 16.40
N GLN A 363 -9.46 -27.13 17.26
CA GLN A 363 -10.13 -25.84 17.49
C GLN A 363 -10.17 -25.56 19.00
N ILE A 364 -9.86 -24.32 19.38
CA ILE A 364 -10.03 -23.78 20.74
C ILE A 364 -10.74 -22.42 20.62
N ALA A 365 -11.45 -22.02 21.69
CA ALA A 365 -12.29 -20.83 21.80
C ALA A 365 -13.70 -20.99 21.20
N THR A 366 -14.61 -20.14 21.66
CA THR A 366 -15.99 -20.10 21.19
C THR A 366 -16.03 -19.39 19.84
N PRO A 367 -16.73 -19.96 18.84
CA PRO A 367 -16.97 -19.29 17.57
C PRO A 367 -17.55 -17.90 17.76
N LEU A 368 -17.10 -16.96 16.93
CA LEU A 368 -17.71 -15.65 16.82
C LEU A 368 -19.18 -15.79 16.39
N PRO A 369 -20.04 -14.81 16.75
CA PRO A 369 -21.38 -14.70 16.17
C PRO A 369 -21.34 -14.80 14.64
N GLU A 370 -22.37 -15.41 14.05
CA GLU A 370 -22.46 -15.62 12.58
C GLU A 370 -22.26 -14.33 11.80
N GLU A 371 -22.91 -13.24 12.22
CA GLU A 371 -22.76 -11.91 11.63
C GLU A 371 -21.30 -11.41 11.60
N GLU A 372 -20.50 -11.69 12.63
CA GLU A 372 -19.08 -11.28 12.68
C GLU A 372 -18.21 -12.15 11.76
N ARG A 373 -18.55 -13.43 11.61
CA ARG A 373 -17.87 -14.35 10.67
C ARG A 373 -18.19 -14.00 9.23
N ASP A 374 -19.46 -13.70 8.94
CA ASP A 374 -19.90 -13.26 7.61
C ASP A 374 -19.23 -11.94 7.23
N TYR A 375 -19.15 -11.00 8.19
CA TYR A 375 -18.44 -9.75 8.03
C TYR A 375 -16.93 -9.97 7.76
N PHE A 376 -16.26 -10.85 8.52
CA PHE A 376 -14.87 -11.22 8.25
C PHE A 376 -14.70 -11.81 6.85
N GLN A 377 -15.56 -12.75 6.45
CA GLN A 377 -15.48 -13.42 5.15
C GLN A 377 -15.72 -12.45 3.99
N ARG A 378 -16.67 -11.52 4.13
CA ARG A 378 -16.95 -10.45 3.16
C ARG A 378 -15.70 -9.61 2.91
N PHE A 379 -15.09 -9.08 3.97
CA PHE A 379 -13.89 -8.26 3.84
C PHE A 379 -12.65 -9.06 3.45
N TYR A 380 -12.50 -10.31 3.90
CA TYR A 380 -11.42 -11.19 3.44
C TYR A 380 -11.46 -11.34 1.92
N ARG A 381 -12.63 -11.67 1.35
CA ARG A 381 -12.80 -11.78 -0.11
C ARG A 381 -12.49 -10.47 -0.82
N ALA A 382 -13.03 -9.35 -0.33
CA ALA A 382 -12.81 -8.03 -0.94
C ALA A 382 -11.33 -7.61 -0.92
N ILE A 383 -10.59 -7.93 0.15
CA ILE A 383 -9.15 -7.65 0.24
C ILE A 383 -8.34 -8.59 -0.68
N GLU A 384 -8.72 -9.85 -0.81
CA GLU A 384 -8.05 -10.77 -1.74
C GLU A 384 -8.33 -10.42 -3.21
N GLU A 385 -9.51 -9.88 -3.55
CA GLU A 385 -9.77 -9.28 -4.87
C GLU A 385 -8.85 -8.09 -5.15
N GLU A 386 -8.68 -7.18 -4.18
CA GLU A 386 -7.72 -6.07 -4.29
C GLU A 386 -6.27 -6.58 -4.43
N ARG A 387 -5.91 -7.67 -3.74
CA ARG A 387 -4.60 -8.32 -3.91
C ARG A 387 -4.41 -8.85 -5.33
N ARG A 388 -5.44 -9.45 -5.92
CA ARG A 388 -5.39 -9.91 -7.32
C ARG A 388 -5.15 -8.75 -8.28
N GLU A 389 -5.73 -7.57 -8.04
CA GLU A 389 -5.40 -6.36 -8.81
C GLU A 389 -3.92 -5.95 -8.67
N VAL A 390 -3.31 -6.15 -7.50
CA VAL A 390 -1.85 -5.96 -7.34
C VAL A 390 -1.06 -6.95 -8.20
N HIS A 391 -1.47 -8.22 -8.27
CA HIS A 391 -0.83 -9.22 -9.13
C HIS A 391 -1.02 -8.93 -10.63
N ARG A 392 -2.19 -8.43 -11.04
CA ARG A 392 -2.41 -7.94 -12.42
C ARG A 392 -1.48 -6.78 -12.77
N GLU A 393 -1.25 -5.84 -11.84
CA GLU A 393 -0.26 -4.77 -12.05
C GLU A 393 1.19 -5.28 -12.12
N TYR A 394 1.51 -6.40 -11.45
CA TYR A 394 2.79 -7.08 -11.65
C TYR A 394 2.91 -7.65 -13.06
N ALA A 395 1.88 -8.33 -13.56
CA ALA A 395 1.90 -8.94 -14.88
C ALA A 395 2.15 -7.92 -16.00
N LYS A 396 1.61 -6.72 -15.83
CA LYS A 396 1.89 -5.58 -16.71
C LYS A 396 3.38 -5.23 -16.86
N LEU A 397 4.27 -5.61 -15.93
CA LEU A 397 5.72 -5.38 -16.07
C LEU A 397 6.34 -6.12 -17.27
N TRP A 398 5.71 -7.20 -17.73
CA TRP A 398 6.17 -8.00 -18.87
C TRP A 398 5.14 -8.14 -20.00
N GLU A 399 3.87 -7.85 -19.72
CA GLU A 399 2.79 -7.85 -20.72
C GLU A 399 2.69 -6.54 -21.50
N GLN A 400 3.01 -5.40 -20.86
CA GLN A 400 3.04 -4.10 -21.52
C GLN A 400 4.46 -3.73 -21.94
N ASP A 401 4.59 -3.05 -23.07
CA ASP A 401 5.86 -2.51 -23.49
C ASP A 401 6.26 -1.26 -22.66
N ALA A 402 7.48 -0.75 -22.92
CA ALA A 402 8.00 0.42 -22.20
C ALA A 402 7.14 1.67 -22.41
N GLN A 403 6.65 1.88 -23.63
CA GLN A 403 5.88 3.07 -23.99
C GLN A 403 4.47 3.00 -23.39
N GLU A 404 3.80 1.85 -23.50
CA GLU A 404 2.47 1.64 -22.91
C GLU A 404 2.48 1.92 -21.40
N ARG A 405 3.53 1.47 -20.69
CA ARG A 405 3.67 1.75 -19.26
C ARG A 405 3.99 3.20 -18.94
N ALA A 406 4.77 3.88 -19.79
CA ALA A 406 5.02 5.30 -19.63
C ALA A 406 3.72 6.11 -19.84
N ASP A 407 2.93 5.74 -20.85
CA ASP A 407 1.63 6.34 -21.15
C ASP A 407 0.63 6.13 -19.99
N ASP A 408 0.73 5.01 -19.26
CA ASP A 408 -0.06 4.71 -18.05
C ASP A 408 0.50 5.39 -16.76
N ASP A 409 1.51 6.26 -16.88
CA ASP A 409 2.28 6.89 -15.79
C ASP A 409 2.98 5.88 -14.85
N ARG A 410 3.24 4.65 -15.30
CA ARG A 410 3.82 3.56 -14.51
C ARG A 410 5.32 3.37 -14.72
N ALA A 411 5.90 4.02 -15.73
CA ALA A 411 7.32 3.94 -16.02
C ALA A 411 7.92 5.31 -16.38
N LEU A 412 9.24 5.44 -16.18
CA LEU A 412 10.08 6.48 -16.75
C LEU A 412 11.09 5.80 -17.68
N ILE A 413 11.00 6.08 -18.97
CA ILE A 413 11.74 5.35 -20.03
C ILE A 413 12.79 6.22 -20.75
N ASP A 414 12.70 7.54 -20.61
CA ASP A 414 13.59 8.52 -21.24
C ASP A 414 14.77 8.86 -20.32
N LEU A 415 15.54 7.83 -19.93
CA LEU A 415 16.66 7.97 -19.01
C LEU A 415 17.98 7.57 -19.67
N GLU A 416 18.93 8.49 -19.66
CA GLU A 416 20.32 8.24 -20.06
C GLU A 416 21.17 8.00 -18.82
N PHE A 417 21.74 6.80 -18.69
CA PHE A 417 22.67 6.48 -17.60
C PHE A 417 23.86 7.47 -17.54
N ILE A 418 24.18 7.95 -16.33
CA ILE A 418 25.32 8.84 -16.08
C ILE A 418 26.44 8.09 -15.38
N GLU A 419 26.18 7.61 -14.16
CA GLU A 419 27.17 6.94 -13.33
C GLU A 419 26.54 6.06 -12.24
N LYS A 420 27.34 5.14 -11.72
CA LYS A 420 27.09 4.38 -10.50
C LYS A 420 28.26 4.62 -9.55
N ARG A 421 27.96 5.02 -8.32
CA ARG A 421 28.95 5.41 -7.32
C ARG A 421 28.71 4.61 -6.04
N PRO A 422 29.72 3.88 -5.52
CA PRO A 422 29.56 3.23 -4.23
C PRO A 422 29.45 4.29 -3.12
N LEU A 423 28.55 4.07 -2.18
CA LEU A 423 28.34 4.89 -0.98
C LEU A 423 29.01 4.27 0.25
N GLU A 424 29.19 5.07 1.30
CA GLU A 424 29.54 4.56 2.62
C GLU A 424 28.44 3.60 3.10
N GLY A 425 28.81 2.46 3.70
CA GLY A 425 27.87 1.41 4.09
C GLY A 425 27.55 0.36 3.01
N GLY A 426 28.20 0.40 1.84
CA GLY A 426 28.12 -0.67 0.84
C GLY A 426 26.93 -0.59 -0.12
N ARG A 427 26.13 0.47 -0.06
CA ARG A 427 25.07 0.77 -1.04
C ARG A 427 25.64 1.49 -2.27
N TRP A 428 24.79 1.72 -3.26
CA TRP A 428 25.13 2.40 -4.51
C TRP A 428 24.22 3.60 -4.74
N GLU A 429 24.83 4.71 -5.12
CA GLU A 429 24.13 5.83 -5.74
C GLU A 429 24.12 5.61 -7.26
N LEU A 430 22.94 5.66 -7.86
CA LEU A 430 22.73 5.51 -9.29
C LEU A 430 22.21 6.84 -9.85
N ARG A 431 22.77 7.27 -10.98
CA ARG A 431 22.39 8.53 -11.61
C ARG A 431 22.03 8.34 -13.07
N ALA A 432 20.91 8.93 -13.47
CA ALA A 432 20.47 8.99 -14.85
C ALA A 432 19.97 10.40 -15.20
N ARG A 433 20.21 10.86 -16.43
CA ARG A 433 19.69 12.11 -16.96
C ARG A 433 18.34 11.84 -17.60
N ARG A 434 17.35 12.65 -17.28
CA ARG A 434 16.05 12.64 -17.92
C ARG A 434 16.12 13.41 -19.25
N THR A 435 15.72 12.78 -20.36
CA THR A 435 15.78 13.39 -21.70
C THR A 435 14.44 13.92 -22.20
N SER A 436 13.34 13.63 -21.49
CA SER A 436 12.00 14.15 -21.77
C SER A 436 11.30 14.62 -20.49
N SER A 437 10.35 15.54 -20.62
CA SER A 437 9.46 15.94 -19.51
C SER A 437 8.25 15.00 -19.35
N ALA A 438 8.28 13.78 -19.88
CA ALA A 438 7.15 12.84 -19.82
C ALA A 438 6.75 12.54 -18.36
N ASN A 439 5.47 12.71 -18.05
CA ASN A 439 4.97 12.59 -16.69
C ASN A 439 4.92 11.12 -16.23
N SER A 440 5.03 10.92 -14.92
CA SER A 440 4.95 9.62 -14.27
C SER A 440 4.31 9.79 -12.89
N LYS A 441 3.80 8.71 -12.29
CA LYS A 441 3.37 8.69 -10.87
C LYS A 441 4.53 8.65 -9.89
N ILE A 442 5.73 8.34 -10.37
CA ILE A 442 6.95 8.17 -9.57
C ILE A 442 7.40 9.50 -8.93
N ARG A 443 7.74 9.51 -7.64
CA ARG A 443 8.16 10.69 -6.85
C ARG A 443 9.43 10.42 -6.06
N GLU A 444 10.01 11.49 -5.52
CA GLU A 444 11.06 11.39 -4.49
C GLU A 444 10.54 10.61 -3.28
N GLY A 445 11.38 9.74 -2.73
CA GLY A 445 11.03 8.79 -1.67
C GLY A 445 10.39 7.48 -2.15
N ASP A 446 9.92 7.37 -3.40
CA ASP A 446 9.28 6.15 -3.89
C ASP A 446 10.29 5.01 -4.06
N PHE A 447 9.82 3.78 -3.83
CA PHE A 447 10.51 2.56 -4.26
C PHE A 447 10.15 2.22 -5.70
N VAL A 448 11.17 2.00 -6.53
CA VAL A 448 11.04 1.69 -7.95
C VAL A 448 11.90 0.51 -8.35
N LEU A 449 11.52 -0.18 -9.42
CA LEU A 449 12.41 -1.12 -10.10
C LEU A 449 13.28 -0.33 -11.08
N ALA A 450 14.56 -0.16 -10.74
CA ALA A 450 15.54 0.44 -11.62
C ALA A 450 16.15 -0.63 -12.50
N SER A 451 16.09 -0.45 -13.83
CA SER A 451 16.54 -1.48 -14.77
C SER A 451 17.38 -0.93 -15.93
N ASP A 452 18.11 -1.84 -16.57
CA ASP A 452 18.87 -1.63 -17.81
C ASP A 452 18.02 -1.76 -19.09
N GLY A 453 16.71 -1.59 -18.96
CA GLY A 453 15.76 -1.46 -20.07
C GLY A 453 14.51 -2.31 -19.90
N HIS A 454 14.61 -3.49 -19.28
CA HIS A 454 13.46 -4.34 -18.98
C HIS A 454 13.43 -4.72 -17.48
N PRO A 455 12.33 -4.46 -16.76
CA PRO A 455 12.27 -4.62 -15.30
C PRO A 455 12.29 -6.07 -14.81
N VAL A 456 11.93 -7.04 -15.67
CA VAL A 456 11.99 -8.48 -15.36
C VAL A 456 13.12 -9.21 -16.09
N ARG A 457 13.16 -9.15 -17.43
CA ARG A 457 14.13 -9.89 -18.26
C ARG A 457 15.54 -9.27 -18.28
N GLY A 458 15.71 -8.04 -17.81
CA GLY A 458 16.98 -7.31 -17.77
C GLY A 458 17.67 -7.40 -16.41
N SER A 459 18.74 -6.62 -16.24
CA SER A 459 19.28 -6.37 -14.91
C SER A 459 18.40 -5.33 -14.22
N SER A 460 17.82 -5.69 -13.09
CA SER A 460 16.98 -4.79 -12.30
C SER A 460 17.34 -4.84 -10.82
N GLU A 461 17.22 -3.73 -10.13
CA GLU A 461 17.34 -3.64 -8.68
C GLU A 461 16.23 -2.76 -8.09
N LEU A 462 15.79 -3.09 -6.87
CA LEU A 462 14.88 -2.22 -6.14
C LEU A 462 15.66 -1.01 -5.64
N ALA A 463 15.23 0.19 -6.00
CA ALA A 463 15.89 1.43 -5.63
C ALA A 463 14.92 2.41 -4.98
N THR A 464 15.45 3.27 -4.12
CA THR A 464 14.73 4.42 -3.56
C THR A 464 15.12 5.66 -4.33
N ILE A 465 14.16 6.50 -4.68
CA ILE A 465 14.42 7.77 -5.34
C ILE A 465 14.80 8.79 -4.29
N GLU A 466 16.05 9.27 -4.34
CA GLU A 466 16.52 10.35 -3.47
C GLU A 466 16.18 11.71 -4.06
N ARG A 467 16.21 11.82 -5.40
CA ARG A 467 15.93 13.06 -6.11
C ARG A 467 15.40 12.81 -7.52
N LEU A 468 14.42 13.60 -7.96
CA LEU A 468 13.73 13.43 -9.25
C LEU A 468 13.63 14.74 -10.04
N ASP A 469 14.77 15.24 -10.53
CA ASP A 469 14.86 16.43 -11.38
C ASP A 469 15.29 16.06 -12.83
N ASP A 470 15.95 16.98 -13.55
CA ASP A 470 16.70 16.71 -14.80
C ASP A 470 17.70 15.55 -14.65
N VAL A 471 18.20 15.36 -13.43
CA VAL A 471 19.04 14.23 -13.05
C VAL A 471 18.34 13.48 -11.94
N VAL A 472 17.97 12.24 -12.22
CA VAL A 472 17.41 11.30 -11.26
C VAL A 472 18.55 10.69 -10.45
N VAL A 473 18.40 10.70 -9.13
CA VAL A 473 19.36 10.12 -8.19
C VAL A 473 18.64 9.06 -7.36
N LEU A 474 19.21 7.86 -7.33
CA LEU A 474 18.64 6.71 -6.65
C LEU A 474 19.66 6.09 -5.70
N THR A 475 19.18 5.48 -4.62
CA THR A 475 19.97 4.57 -3.79
C THR A 475 19.50 3.14 -3.95
N ALA A 476 20.43 2.20 -4.15
CA ALA A 476 20.16 0.77 -4.30
C ALA A 476 21.23 -0.07 -3.57
N ASP A 477 20.93 -1.34 -3.28
CA ASP A 477 21.88 -2.23 -2.61
C ASP A 477 22.92 -2.83 -3.57
N GLU A 478 22.56 -2.97 -4.85
CA GLU A 478 23.42 -3.47 -5.92
C GLU A 478 23.42 -2.50 -7.11
N PRO A 479 24.50 -2.44 -7.90
CA PRO A 479 24.61 -1.49 -9.00
C PRO A 479 23.87 -1.95 -10.26
N VAL A 480 23.08 -1.05 -10.86
CA VAL A 480 22.46 -1.25 -12.18
C VAL A 480 22.66 -0.02 -13.08
N GLU A 481 22.80 -0.23 -14.39
CA GLU A 481 22.86 0.86 -15.38
C GLU A 481 21.45 1.35 -15.70
N VAL A 482 20.99 2.34 -14.93
CA VAL A 482 19.60 2.80 -14.97
C VAL A 482 19.28 3.49 -16.30
N THR A 483 18.43 2.86 -17.09
CA THR A 483 17.84 3.42 -18.31
C THR A 483 16.32 3.40 -18.28
N ARG A 484 15.72 2.75 -17.28
CA ARG A 484 14.28 2.71 -17.08
C ARG A 484 13.94 2.54 -15.59
N LEU A 485 12.90 3.23 -15.14
CA LEU A 485 12.29 3.04 -13.82
C LEU A 485 10.84 2.59 -13.96
N ASP A 486 10.43 1.59 -13.20
CA ASP A 486 9.03 1.16 -13.11
C ASP A 486 8.51 1.25 -11.68
N VAL A 487 7.24 1.64 -11.52
CA VAL A 487 6.54 1.56 -10.23
C VAL A 487 6.52 0.11 -9.76
N TYR A 488 7.00 -0.14 -8.54
CA TYR A 488 6.97 -1.47 -7.92
C TYR A 488 5.60 -1.72 -7.27
N PRO A 489 4.80 -2.72 -7.73
CA PRO A 489 3.54 -3.04 -7.08
C PRO A 489 3.78 -3.68 -5.69
N SER A 490 2.97 -3.36 -4.68
CA SER A 490 3.19 -3.85 -3.31
C SER A 490 1.90 -4.40 -2.69
N GLU A 491 2.00 -5.58 -2.07
CA GLU A 491 0.93 -6.24 -1.31
C GLU A 491 0.87 -5.77 0.16
N LEU A 492 1.75 -4.87 0.57
CA LEU A 492 1.86 -4.44 1.97
C LEU A 492 0.54 -3.83 2.50
N THR A 493 -0.19 -3.14 1.64
CA THR A 493 -1.48 -2.55 2.00
C THR A 493 -2.51 -3.64 2.29
N THR A 494 -2.71 -4.59 1.38
CA THR A 494 -3.69 -5.68 1.54
C THR A 494 -3.36 -6.56 2.75
N ASP A 495 -2.09 -6.84 3.00
CA ASP A 495 -1.65 -7.54 4.22
C ASP A 495 -2.05 -6.79 5.50
N ARG A 496 -1.82 -5.48 5.53
CA ARG A 496 -2.18 -4.65 6.69
C ARG A 496 -3.68 -4.58 6.91
N LEU A 497 -4.49 -4.53 5.85
CA LEU A 497 -5.95 -4.55 5.94
C LEU A 497 -6.45 -5.85 6.57
N LEU A 498 -5.93 -7.01 6.13
CA LEU A 498 -6.28 -8.31 6.71
C LEU A 498 -5.89 -8.40 8.19
N VAL A 499 -4.69 -7.93 8.54
CA VAL A 499 -4.23 -7.92 9.93
C VAL A 499 -5.10 -7.03 10.82
N ALA A 500 -5.45 -5.84 10.34
CA ALA A 500 -6.33 -4.92 11.06
C ALA A 500 -7.73 -5.52 11.26
N MET A 501 -8.26 -6.20 10.24
CA MET A 501 -9.55 -6.88 10.30
C MET A 501 -9.52 -8.08 11.26
N HIS A 502 -8.47 -8.90 11.18
CA HIS A 502 -8.21 -9.99 12.10
C HIS A 502 -8.18 -9.49 13.55
N ASP A 503 -7.41 -8.44 13.82
CA ASP A 503 -7.26 -7.92 15.18
C ASP A 503 -8.57 -7.29 15.68
N ALA A 504 -9.33 -6.59 14.84
CA ALA A 504 -10.61 -5.98 15.21
C ALA A 504 -11.66 -6.99 15.68
N LEU A 505 -11.76 -8.15 15.03
CA LEU A 505 -12.80 -9.15 15.34
C LEU A 505 -12.33 -10.22 16.33
N LEU A 506 -11.08 -10.68 16.19
CA LEU A 506 -10.57 -11.80 16.98
C LEU A 506 -9.97 -11.36 18.31
N LYS A 507 -9.41 -10.14 18.37
CA LYS A 507 -8.80 -9.57 19.58
C LYS A 507 -9.57 -8.38 20.16
N GLY A 508 -10.45 -7.75 19.37
CA GLY A 508 -11.23 -6.58 19.79
C GLY A 508 -12.19 -6.87 20.94
N ASP A 509 -12.49 -5.83 21.71
CA ASP A 509 -13.39 -5.93 22.85
C ASP A 509 -14.86 -6.06 22.41
N GLU A 510 -15.66 -6.77 23.20
CA GLU A 510 -17.08 -7.01 22.86
C GLU A 510 -17.90 -5.72 22.79
N ARG A 511 -17.59 -4.71 23.62
CA ARG A 511 -18.35 -3.45 23.62
C ARG A 511 -18.12 -2.67 22.32
N ARG A 512 -16.90 -2.56 21.84
CA ARG A 512 -16.61 -1.94 20.53
C ARG A 512 -17.30 -2.69 19.40
N LYS A 513 -17.27 -4.02 19.41
CA LYS A 513 -18.01 -4.81 18.40
C LYS A 513 -19.51 -4.52 18.48
N ASP A 514 -20.10 -4.42 19.67
CA ASP A 514 -21.50 -4.04 19.80
C ASP A 514 -21.81 -2.68 19.16
N ILE A 515 -20.90 -1.71 19.25
CA ILE A 515 -21.03 -0.42 18.54
C ILE A 515 -20.86 -0.59 17.02
N LEU A 516 -19.80 -1.28 16.58
CA LEU A 516 -19.50 -1.48 15.16
C LEU A 516 -20.62 -2.22 14.42
N PHE A 517 -21.28 -3.17 15.07
CA PHE A 517 -22.39 -3.96 14.53
C PHE A 517 -23.78 -3.38 14.89
N GLY A 518 -23.85 -2.17 15.48
CA GLY A 518 -25.12 -1.50 15.77
C GLY A 518 -25.98 -2.20 16.84
N ARG A 519 -25.39 -3.07 17.65
CA ARG A 519 -26.05 -3.79 18.77
C ARG A 519 -26.18 -2.90 20.00
N ALA A 520 -25.35 -1.86 20.12
CA ALA A 520 -25.41 -0.83 21.13
C ALA A 520 -25.14 0.55 20.53
N THR A 521 -25.61 1.61 21.19
CA THR A 521 -25.36 3.01 20.83
C THR A 521 -24.14 3.55 21.58
N PRO A 522 -23.30 4.42 20.98
CA PRO A 522 -22.18 5.05 21.66
C PRO A 522 -22.59 5.82 22.91
N GLU A 523 -21.81 5.67 23.99
CA GLU A 523 -22.01 6.36 25.26
C GLU A 523 -21.09 7.58 25.39
N PHE A 524 -21.57 8.59 26.10
CA PHE A 524 -20.86 9.83 26.40
C PHE A 524 -20.92 10.13 27.91
N GLU A 525 -19.90 10.79 28.45
CA GLU A 525 -19.87 11.27 29.83
C GLU A 525 -21.00 12.30 30.07
N GLU A 526 -21.76 12.10 31.15
CA GLU A 526 -22.80 13.04 31.55
C GLU A 526 -22.21 14.31 32.20
N SER A 527 -22.79 15.46 31.88
CA SER A 527 -22.50 16.75 32.51
C SER A 527 -22.53 16.67 34.05
N GLY A 528 -21.46 17.13 34.70
CA GLY A 528 -21.32 17.17 36.16
C GLY A 528 -20.84 15.88 36.86
N ALA A 529 -20.46 14.83 36.12
CA ALA A 529 -20.12 13.51 36.69
C ALA A 529 -18.62 13.24 36.98
N SER A 530 -17.71 14.20 36.71
CA SER A 530 -16.26 13.95 36.85
C SER A 530 -15.79 14.00 38.31
N GLU A 531 -15.94 12.89 39.04
CA GLU A 531 -15.11 12.59 40.23
C GLU A 531 -13.83 11.83 39.85
N THR A 532 -13.74 11.32 38.61
CA THR A 532 -12.73 10.36 38.14
C THR A 532 -11.54 10.97 37.38
N HIS A 533 -11.72 12.09 36.67
CA HIS A 533 -10.63 12.72 35.90
C HIS A 533 -10.17 14.01 36.59
N ARG A 534 -9.04 13.92 37.32
CA ARG A 534 -8.36 15.08 37.89
C ARG A 534 -7.21 15.47 36.97
N ASN A 535 -7.15 16.73 36.57
CA ASN A 535 -5.99 17.24 35.83
C ASN A 535 -4.72 17.19 36.71
N ARG A 536 -3.54 17.48 36.13
CA ARG A 536 -2.25 17.48 36.87
C ARG A 536 -2.23 18.45 38.08
N ALA A 537 -3.10 19.46 38.11
CA ALA A 537 -3.28 20.39 39.23
C ALA A 537 -4.26 19.90 40.31
N GLY A 538 -4.90 18.74 40.12
CA GLY A 538 -5.90 18.18 41.03
C GLY A 538 -7.29 18.80 40.90
N GLU A 539 -7.55 19.58 39.85
CA GLU A 539 -8.83 20.21 39.54
C GLU A 539 -9.67 19.30 38.62
N THR A 540 -10.99 19.35 38.80
CA THR A 540 -11.95 18.63 37.96
C THR A 540 -12.18 19.42 36.66
N GLY A 541 -11.44 19.07 35.61
CA GLY A 541 -11.79 19.46 34.24
C GLY A 541 -12.94 18.56 33.77
N GLY A 542 -14.13 19.15 33.57
CA GLY A 542 -15.31 18.41 33.11
C GLY A 542 -15.53 18.63 31.62
N VAL A 543 -16.28 17.72 30.99
CA VAL A 543 -16.77 17.85 29.60
C VAL A 543 -17.64 19.12 29.40
N ASP A 544 -18.09 19.74 30.50
CA ASP A 544 -18.92 20.94 30.54
C ASP A 544 -18.18 22.26 30.25
N GLU A 545 -16.87 22.22 30.01
CA GLU A 545 -16.14 23.42 29.61
C GLU A 545 -16.44 23.84 28.16
N THR A 546 -16.39 25.14 27.90
CA THR A 546 -16.48 25.67 26.54
C THR A 546 -15.09 25.65 25.92
N PHE A 547 -14.86 24.70 25.03
CA PHE A 547 -13.60 24.53 24.33
C PHE A 547 -13.39 25.56 23.21
N ILE A 548 -14.49 25.97 22.56
CA ILE A 548 -14.53 26.94 21.45
C ILE A 548 -15.75 27.84 21.68
N ASP A 549 -15.51 29.10 22.07
CA ASP A 549 -16.56 30.02 22.52
C ASP A 549 -17.34 30.68 21.39
N ASN A 550 -16.72 30.84 20.22
CA ASN A 550 -17.26 31.57 19.08
C ASN A 550 -17.91 30.68 18.00
N ASN A 551 -17.88 29.35 18.15
CA ASN A 551 -18.45 28.41 17.18
C ASN A 551 -19.11 27.21 17.88
N ALA A 552 -20.44 27.20 17.91
CA ALA A 552 -21.22 26.20 18.65
C ALA A 552 -21.04 24.77 18.11
N ALA A 553 -21.01 24.59 16.79
CA ALA A 553 -20.86 23.26 16.18
C ALA A 553 -19.46 22.69 16.43
N GLN A 554 -18.41 23.51 16.31
CA GLN A 554 -17.06 23.09 16.67
C GLN A 554 -16.93 22.79 18.17
N ASN A 555 -17.56 23.60 19.03
CA ASN A 555 -17.57 23.34 20.48
C ASN A 555 -18.26 22.02 20.80
N GLU A 556 -19.43 21.76 20.24
CA GLU A 556 -20.17 20.51 20.42
C GLU A 556 -19.34 19.31 19.93
N ALA A 557 -18.68 19.43 18.77
CA ALA A 557 -17.80 18.41 18.25
C ALA A 557 -16.64 18.08 19.23
N VAL A 558 -15.98 19.11 19.79
CA VAL A 558 -14.90 18.90 20.78
C VAL A 558 -15.47 18.30 22.07
N THR A 559 -16.55 18.85 22.61
CA THR A 559 -17.22 18.34 23.83
C THR A 559 -17.56 16.86 23.67
N LYS A 560 -18.13 16.48 22.53
CA LYS A 560 -18.53 15.10 22.23
C LYS A 560 -17.34 14.17 22.04
N ALA A 561 -16.30 14.62 21.33
CA ALA A 561 -15.05 13.88 21.16
C ALA A 561 -14.33 13.62 22.48
N VAL A 562 -14.28 14.63 23.36
CA VAL A 562 -13.66 14.57 24.68
C VAL A 562 -14.49 13.73 25.67
N GLY A 563 -15.82 13.78 25.56
CA GLY A 563 -16.74 13.03 26.42
C GLY A 563 -17.08 11.62 25.95
N ALA A 564 -16.64 11.19 24.76
CA ALA A 564 -16.95 9.86 24.23
C ALA A 564 -16.37 8.76 25.13
N ARG A 565 -17.16 7.71 25.37
CA ARG A 565 -16.69 6.46 26.00
C ARG A 565 -16.39 5.36 24.98
N ASP A 566 -17.10 5.38 23.86
CA ASP A 566 -16.91 4.42 22.77
C ASP A 566 -16.34 5.11 21.53
N CYS A 567 -17.14 5.99 20.90
CA CYS A 567 -16.71 6.76 19.75
C CYS A 567 -17.45 8.09 19.57
N ALA A 568 -16.85 8.98 18.79
CA ALA A 568 -17.49 10.20 18.27
C ALA A 568 -17.11 10.41 16.80
N LEU A 569 -17.96 11.11 16.06
CA LEU A 569 -17.75 11.40 14.64
C LEU A 569 -17.82 12.92 14.44
N ILE A 570 -16.84 13.48 13.73
CA ILE A 570 -16.82 14.88 13.34
C ILE A 570 -16.92 14.95 11.82
N HIS A 571 -18.08 15.37 11.33
CA HIS A 571 -18.29 15.65 9.91
C HIS A 571 -17.84 17.06 9.61
N GLY A 572 -16.75 17.17 8.85
CA GLY A 572 -16.13 18.46 8.56
C GLY A 572 -16.14 18.82 7.08
N PRO A 573 -17.22 19.47 6.60
CA PRO A 573 -17.29 20.01 5.25
C PRO A 573 -16.13 20.96 4.90
N PRO A 574 -15.92 21.28 3.62
CA PRO A 574 -14.83 22.14 3.15
C PRO A 574 -14.79 23.51 3.85
N GLY A 575 -13.61 23.87 4.35
CA GLY A 575 -13.36 25.20 4.93
C GLY A 575 -13.93 25.41 6.33
N THR A 576 -14.44 24.37 7.00
CA THR A 576 -15.09 24.48 8.32
C THR A 576 -14.13 24.53 9.52
N GLY A 577 -12.83 24.52 9.26
CA GLY A 577 -11.82 24.51 10.33
C GLY A 577 -11.62 23.14 10.99
N LYS A 578 -11.86 22.04 10.26
CA LYS A 578 -11.57 20.65 10.71
C LYS A 578 -10.29 20.53 11.52
N THR A 579 -9.18 20.94 10.93
CA THR A 579 -7.84 20.86 11.51
C THR A 579 -7.72 21.64 12.84
N TYR A 580 -8.36 22.80 12.93
CA TYR A 580 -8.45 23.57 14.18
C TYR A 580 -9.24 22.81 15.25
N THR A 581 -10.39 22.25 14.89
CA THR A 581 -11.24 21.44 15.79
C THR A 581 -10.53 20.18 16.29
N ILE A 582 -9.79 19.49 15.41
CA ILE A 582 -8.95 18.34 15.75
C ILE A 582 -7.92 18.73 16.81
N ALA A 583 -7.14 19.79 16.56
CA ALA A 583 -6.13 20.27 17.48
C ALA A 583 -6.71 20.64 18.86
N ARG A 584 -7.88 21.30 18.88
CA ARG A 584 -8.60 21.61 20.14
C ARG A 584 -9.03 20.36 20.89
N ALA A 585 -9.54 19.34 20.20
CA ALA A 585 -9.92 18.07 20.80
C ALA A 585 -8.72 17.33 21.39
N ILE A 586 -7.61 17.22 20.65
CA ILE A 586 -6.39 16.56 21.14
C ILE A 586 -5.85 17.28 22.36
N ARG A 587 -5.78 18.62 22.32
CA ARG A 587 -5.31 19.42 23.44
C ARG A 587 -6.15 19.17 24.70
N ALA A 588 -7.48 19.15 24.58
CA ALA A 588 -8.38 18.87 25.69
C ALA A 588 -8.18 17.46 26.27
N MET A 589 -7.99 16.45 25.41
CA MET A 589 -7.68 15.07 25.83
C MET A 589 -6.35 14.99 26.59
N VAL A 590 -5.31 15.65 26.07
CA VAL A 590 -3.98 15.73 26.69
C VAL A 590 -4.02 16.47 28.04
N GLU A 591 -4.81 17.55 28.16
CA GLU A 591 -5.02 18.29 29.41
C GLU A 591 -5.73 17.42 30.48
N ARG A 592 -6.57 16.46 30.05
CA ARG A 592 -7.16 15.41 30.90
C ARG A 592 -6.19 14.28 31.26
N GLY A 593 -4.99 14.28 30.71
CA GLY A 593 -3.96 13.27 30.94
C GLY A 593 -4.08 12.05 30.04
N GLU A 594 -4.89 12.10 28.98
CA GLU A 594 -5.04 11.01 28.01
C GLU A 594 -3.84 10.98 27.04
N ARG A 595 -3.44 9.76 26.66
CA ARG A 595 -2.48 9.49 25.61
C ARG A 595 -3.21 9.32 24.28
N VAL A 596 -2.89 10.16 23.32
CA VAL A 596 -3.63 10.29 22.06
C VAL A 596 -2.80 9.76 20.88
N LEU A 597 -3.39 8.89 20.08
CA LEU A 597 -2.92 8.54 18.74
C LEU A 597 -3.59 9.49 17.73
N LEU A 598 -2.83 10.40 17.14
CA LEU A 598 -3.26 11.17 15.98
C LEU A 598 -2.93 10.40 14.70
N SER A 599 -3.95 10.04 13.93
CA SER A 599 -3.77 9.33 12.67
C SER A 599 -4.51 9.99 11.51
N ALA A 600 -4.05 9.73 10.30
CA ALA A 600 -4.74 10.11 9.07
C ALA A 600 -4.30 9.22 7.90
N PHE A 601 -5.03 9.29 6.79
CA PHE A 601 -4.73 8.53 5.58
C PHE A 601 -3.35 8.85 4.97
N THR A 602 -2.97 10.13 4.91
CA THR A 602 -1.73 10.60 4.28
C THR A 602 -0.77 11.26 5.26
N ASN A 603 0.53 11.26 4.97
CA ASN A 603 1.51 11.97 5.79
C ASN A 603 1.18 13.47 5.91
N ARG A 604 0.79 14.11 4.79
CA ARG A 604 0.42 15.53 4.77
C ARG A 604 -0.75 15.84 5.71
N ALA A 605 -1.77 14.98 5.78
CA ALA A 605 -2.88 15.17 6.71
C ALA A 605 -2.43 15.06 8.17
N VAL A 606 -1.59 14.08 8.49
CA VAL A 606 -1.00 13.94 9.84
C VAL A 606 -0.18 15.18 10.20
N ASP A 607 0.69 15.63 9.30
CA ASP A 607 1.60 16.75 9.54
C ASP A 607 0.82 18.07 9.70
N ASN A 608 -0.22 18.31 8.90
CA ASN A 608 -1.10 19.48 9.05
C ASN A 608 -1.88 19.48 10.36
N ALA A 609 -2.41 18.31 10.78
CA ALA A 609 -3.09 18.17 12.06
C ALA A 609 -2.14 18.36 13.23
N LEU A 610 -0.91 17.88 13.10
CA LEU A 610 0.13 18.06 14.10
C LEU A 610 0.59 19.51 14.21
N GLU A 611 0.83 20.19 13.09
CA GLU A 611 1.16 21.62 13.03
C GLU A 611 0.13 22.46 13.79
N ALA A 612 -1.16 22.28 13.50
CA ALA A 612 -2.22 23.04 14.16
C ALA A 612 -2.30 22.75 15.67
N LEU A 613 -1.94 21.54 16.11
CA LEU A 613 -1.81 21.23 17.53
C LEU A 613 -0.62 21.98 18.15
N LEU A 614 0.55 21.96 17.50
CA LEU A 614 1.75 22.64 17.98
C LEU A 614 1.53 24.14 18.10
N GLU A 615 0.95 24.79 17.08
CA GLU A 615 0.58 26.22 17.11
C GLU A 615 -0.31 26.56 18.31
N GLN A 616 -1.34 25.75 18.57
CA GLN A 616 -2.25 25.97 19.70
C GLN A 616 -1.63 25.72 21.08
N LEU A 617 -0.56 24.90 21.14
CA LEU A 617 0.22 24.69 22.35
C LEU A 617 1.15 25.87 22.62
N GLU A 618 1.74 26.47 21.57
CA GLU A 618 2.62 27.64 21.66
C GLU A 618 1.88 28.93 22.06
N ASP A 619 0.65 29.13 21.56
CA ASP A 619 -0.19 30.28 21.90
C ASP A 619 -0.74 30.23 23.35
N GLY A 620 -0.64 29.08 24.02
CA GLY A 620 -1.05 28.89 25.41
C GLY A 620 0.01 29.39 26.40
N VAL A 621 -0.33 30.36 27.24
CA VAL A 621 0.54 30.82 28.35
C VAL A 621 0.75 29.67 29.37
N GLY A 622 1.76 28.82 29.13
CA GLY A 622 2.23 27.84 30.12
C GLY A 622 2.70 26.48 29.59
N SER A 623 2.47 26.11 28.33
CA SER A 623 2.86 24.79 27.80
C SER A 623 3.94 24.94 26.72
N GLN A 624 5.17 24.56 27.04
CA GLN A 624 6.22 24.41 26.02
C GLN A 624 6.11 23.01 25.41
N THR A 625 6.12 22.89 24.09
CA THR A 625 6.24 21.60 23.38
C THR A 625 7.67 21.07 23.51
N GLN A 626 7.81 19.79 23.86
CA GLN A 626 9.13 19.17 24.05
C GLN A 626 9.19 17.78 23.44
N ARG A 627 10.38 17.39 22.96
CA ARG A 627 10.68 16.05 22.44
C ARG A 627 10.73 14.96 23.52
N SER A 628 10.93 15.30 24.80
CA SER A 628 11.31 14.34 25.85
C SER A 628 10.69 14.65 27.20
N GLY A 629 10.36 13.62 27.98
CA GLY A 629 9.46 13.64 29.15
C GLY A 629 9.99 14.26 30.46
N ASP A 630 11.10 15.02 30.44
CA ASP A 630 11.75 15.53 31.65
C ASP A 630 11.33 16.97 32.04
N GLY A 631 10.33 17.55 31.35
CA GLY A 631 9.84 18.94 31.55
C GLY A 631 8.32 19.06 31.72
N GLU A 632 7.83 20.28 31.99
CA GLU A 632 6.40 20.60 32.21
C GLU A 632 5.54 20.67 30.91
N GLY A 633 6.07 20.20 29.78
CA GLY A 633 5.48 20.32 28.44
C GLY A 633 4.66 19.12 27.93
N VAL A 634 3.95 19.30 26.81
CA VAL A 634 3.30 18.17 26.08
C VAL A 634 4.36 17.46 25.23
N SER A 635 4.52 16.16 25.45
CA SER A 635 5.43 15.31 24.67
C SER A 635 4.76 14.79 23.40
N VAL A 636 5.39 15.02 22.26
CA VAL A 636 4.88 14.69 20.93
C VAL A 636 5.91 13.90 20.15
N VAL A 637 5.48 12.83 19.49
CA VAL A 637 6.30 11.99 18.60
C VAL A 637 5.59 11.78 17.27
N ARG A 638 6.32 11.92 16.16
CA ARG A 638 5.86 11.66 14.78
C ARG A 638 6.51 10.41 14.22
N VAL A 639 5.73 9.37 13.93
CA VAL A 639 6.23 8.09 13.41
C VAL A 639 6.03 8.02 11.90
N GLY A 640 7.14 8.00 11.14
CA GLY A 640 7.13 7.93 9.67
C GLY A 640 8.54 7.77 9.12
N SER A 641 8.66 7.70 7.79
CA SER A 641 9.96 7.78 7.11
C SER A 641 10.41 9.23 6.98
N GLU A 642 11.71 9.46 6.89
CA GLU A 642 12.33 10.77 6.66
C GLU A 642 11.80 11.43 5.37
N SER A 643 11.72 10.68 4.27
CA SER A 643 11.13 11.17 3.01
C SER A 643 9.63 11.45 3.08
N GLY A 644 8.94 10.91 4.09
CA GLY A 644 7.50 10.99 4.21
C GLY A 644 7.02 12.14 5.10
N ILE A 645 7.89 12.68 5.95
CA ILE A 645 7.55 13.71 6.94
C ILE A 645 7.98 15.08 6.40
N ARG A 646 7.13 16.10 6.60
CA ARG A 646 7.42 17.48 6.21
C ARG A 646 8.65 18.01 6.98
N GLU A 647 9.50 18.82 6.33
CA GLU A 647 10.79 19.28 6.89
C GLU A 647 10.65 19.98 8.25
N ASP A 648 9.59 20.76 8.44
CA ASP A 648 9.28 21.44 9.70
C ASP A 648 8.72 20.50 10.80
N MET A 649 8.34 19.27 10.43
CA MET A 649 7.91 18.20 11.33
C MET A 649 9.03 17.20 11.64
N GLU A 650 10.16 17.22 10.93
CA GLU A 650 11.37 16.42 11.26
C GLU A 650 11.84 16.60 12.71
N PRO A 651 11.75 17.80 13.32
CA PRO A 651 11.97 17.99 14.75
C PRO A 651 11.01 17.23 15.68
N TYR A 652 10.06 16.45 15.19
CA TYR A 652 9.23 15.54 16.01
C TYR A 652 9.34 14.08 15.57
N ARG A 653 10.09 13.80 14.50
CA ARG A 653 10.26 12.43 14.00
C ARG A 653 10.89 11.53 15.06
N LEU A 654 10.28 10.37 15.29
CA LEU A 654 10.80 9.33 16.16
C LEU A 654 12.13 8.83 15.62
N GLU A 655 13.20 9.03 16.39
CA GLU A 655 14.46 8.33 16.12
C GLU A 655 14.28 6.85 16.45
N ARG A 656 14.78 5.97 15.59
CA ARG A 656 14.70 4.51 15.80
C ARG A 656 16.04 3.93 16.23
N SER A 657 17.13 4.57 15.82
CA SER A 657 18.48 4.13 16.17
C SER A 657 18.95 4.66 17.51
N GLY A 658 20.02 4.09 18.05
CA GLY A 658 20.62 4.50 19.31
C GLY A 658 20.22 3.61 20.49
N ASP A 659 20.31 4.16 21.70
CA ASP A 659 20.11 3.39 22.92
C ASP A 659 18.67 2.84 23.04
N PRO A 660 18.50 1.51 23.26
CA PRO A 660 17.19 0.89 23.37
C PRO A 660 16.27 1.47 24.45
N GLU A 661 16.82 1.80 25.63
CA GLU A 661 16.02 2.33 26.74
C GLU A 661 15.52 3.73 26.41
N ASP A 662 16.40 4.58 25.87
CA ASP A 662 16.06 5.94 25.46
C ASP A 662 14.98 5.97 24.37
N ARG A 663 15.13 5.13 23.34
CA ARG A 663 14.20 5.08 22.19
C ARG A 663 12.80 4.62 22.57
N VAL A 664 12.70 3.64 23.46
CA VAL A 664 11.39 3.21 23.97
C VAL A 664 10.79 4.22 24.92
N ALA A 665 11.59 4.83 25.79
CA ALA A 665 11.12 5.88 26.68
C ALA A 665 10.56 7.08 25.89
N GLU A 666 11.19 7.46 24.79
CA GLU A 666 10.71 8.51 23.88
C GLU A 666 9.30 8.20 23.34
N LEU A 667 9.07 6.99 22.82
CA LEU A 667 7.78 6.59 22.27
C LEU A 667 6.71 6.37 23.36
N GLN A 668 7.04 5.66 24.44
CA GLN A 668 6.06 5.28 25.47
C GLN A 668 5.63 6.45 26.36
N ASN A 669 6.53 7.42 26.59
CA ASN A 669 6.22 8.61 27.40
C ASN A 669 5.61 9.76 26.57
N ALA A 670 5.48 9.61 25.26
CA ALA A 670 4.80 10.57 24.40
C ALA A 670 3.30 10.62 24.72
N GLN A 671 2.79 11.83 25.00
CA GLN A 671 1.35 12.07 25.20
C GLN A 671 0.59 12.07 23.88
N VAL A 672 1.23 12.52 22.80
CA VAL A 672 0.67 12.47 21.44
C VAL A 672 1.63 11.71 20.54
N VAL A 673 1.14 10.65 19.91
CA VAL A 673 1.86 9.94 18.85
C VAL A 673 1.13 10.16 17.54
N ALA A 674 1.79 10.79 16.58
CA ALA A 674 1.25 11.10 15.26
C ALA A 674 1.78 10.09 14.23
N ALA A 675 0.91 9.41 13.49
CA ALA A 675 1.31 8.41 12.49
C ALA A 675 0.24 8.20 11.43
N THR A 676 0.63 7.91 10.18
CA THR A 676 -0.36 7.50 9.17
C THR A 676 -1.04 6.21 9.56
N THR A 677 -2.30 6.01 9.14
CA THR A 677 -3.05 4.80 9.48
C THR A 677 -2.37 3.53 8.98
N ALA A 678 -1.70 3.60 7.83
CA ALA A 678 -0.85 2.53 7.33
C ALA A 678 0.34 2.21 8.27
N THR A 679 0.92 3.22 8.92
CA THR A 679 2.01 3.07 9.90
C THR A 679 1.52 2.47 11.22
N CYS A 680 0.26 2.70 11.61
CA CYS A 680 -0.35 2.05 12.78
C CYS A 680 -0.33 0.52 12.68
N GLY A 681 -0.39 -0.04 11.47
CA GLY A 681 -0.22 -1.48 11.23
C GLY A 681 1.22 -2.01 11.32
N SER A 682 2.21 -1.18 11.64
CA SER A 682 3.61 -1.61 11.80
C SER A 682 3.83 -2.38 13.11
N ARG A 683 4.85 -3.26 13.13
CA ARG A 683 5.20 -4.06 14.32
C ARG A 683 5.39 -3.20 15.56
N VAL A 684 6.09 -2.07 15.43
CA VAL A 684 6.35 -1.12 16.52
C VAL A 684 5.05 -0.52 17.07
N MET A 685 4.16 -0.05 16.20
CA MET A 685 2.92 0.61 16.62
C MET A 685 1.93 -0.37 17.25
N LYS A 686 1.91 -1.64 16.82
CA LYS A 686 1.06 -2.68 17.40
C LYS A 686 1.39 -3.04 18.86
N GLU A 687 2.60 -2.71 19.33
CA GLU A 687 2.99 -2.87 20.74
C GLU A 687 2.61 -1.66 21.61
N GLN A 688 1.93 -0.67 21.05
CA GLN A 688 1.50 0.53 21.75
C GLN A 688 0.01 0.46 22.11
N ALA A 689 -0.37 1.12 23.21
CA ALA A 689 -1.76 1.31 23.61
C ALA A 689 -2.04 2.79 23.89
N PHE A 690 -3.21 3.27 23.50
CA PHE A 690 -3.64 4.65 23.63
C PHE A 690 -4.99 4.73 24.33
N ASP A 691 -5.27 5.84 24.99
CA ASP A 691 -6.61 6.08 25.52
C ASP A 691 -7.56 6.40 24.36
N VAL A 692 -7.09 7.19 23.39
CA VAL A 692 -7.90 7.68 22.27
C VAL A 692 -7.14 7.61 20.95
N ALA A 693 -7.79 7.09 19.90
CA ALA A 693 -7.35 7.28 18.52
C ALA A 693 -8.21 8.35 17.85
N LEU A 694 -7.61 9.47 17.42
CA LEU A 694 -8.26 10.45 16.57
C LEU A 694 -7.77 10.25 15.13
N VAL A 695 -8.69 9.91 14.22
CA VAL A 695 -8.37 9.59 12.83
C VAL A 695 -8.97 10.65 11.89
N ASP A 696 -8.13 11.50 11.31
CA ASP A 696 -8.52 12.48 10.29
C ASP A 696 -8.58 11.86 8.88
N GLU A 697 -9.37 12.49 8.02
CA GLU A 697 -9.70 12.00 6.68
C GLU A 697 -10.22 10.55 6.68
N ALA A 698 -10.97 10.17 7.72
CA ALA A 698 -11.50 8.82 7.91
C ALA A 698 -12.47 8.37 6.81
N ALA A 699 -13.09 9.30 6.10
CA ALA A 699 -13.94 9.01 4.95
C ALA A 699 -13.16 8.49 3.72
N GLN A 700 -11.84 8.71 3.66
CA GLN A 700 -10.96 8.18 2.60
C GLN A 700 -10.31 6.84 2.97
N LEU A 701 -10.52 6.37 4.19
CA LEU A 701 -9.99 5.08 4.64
C LEU A 701 -11.04 3.99 4.40
N THR A 702 -10.60 2.86 3.85
CA THR A 702 -11.43 1.65 3.87
C THR A 702 -11.74 1.29 5.32
N GLU A 703 -12.85 0.61 5.56
CA GLU A 703 -13.21 0.16 6.91
C GLU A 703 -12.11 -0.69 7.59
N PRO A 704 -11.52 -1.72 6.94
CA PRO A 704 -10.36 -2.43 7.50
C PRO A 704 -9.15 -1.52 7.70
N GLY A 705 -8.96 -0.50 6.86
CA GLY A 705 -7.89 0.47 6.99
C GLY A 705 -8.03 1.27 8.28
N THR A 706 -9.24 1.76 8.58
CA THR A 706 -9.54 2.49 9.81
C THR A 706 -9.28 1.63 11.06
N CYS A 707 -9.57 0.33 10.97
CA CYS A 707 -9.31 -0.63 12.05
C CYS A 707 -7.83 -0.63 12.51
N ALA A 708 -6.88 -0.35 11.61
CA ALA A 708 -5.45 -0.35 11.94
C ALA A 708 -5.08 0.68 13.02
N ALA A 709 -5.81 1.81 13.10
CA ALA A 709 -5.60 2.83 14.13
C ALA A 709 -6.47 2.59 15.37
N ILE A 710 -7.77 2.33 15.21
CA ILE A 710 -8.69 2.22 16.36
C ILE A 710 -8.39 1.00 17.22
N ASN A 711 -7.81 -0.07 16.66
CA ASN A 711 -7.39 -1.25 17.42
C ASN A 711 -6.31 -0.95 18.47
N LEU A 712 -5.62 0.19 18.35
CA LEU A 712 -4.55 0.60 19.28
C LEU A 712 -5.05 1.47 20.44
N ALA A 713 -6.31 1.89 20.42
CA ALA A 713 -6.88 2.78 21.44
C ALA A 713 -8.05 2.13 22.19
N GLU A 714 -8.43 2.66 23.36
CA GLU A 714 -9.64 2.22 24.09
C GLU A 714 -10.92 2.75 23.44
N ARG A 715 -10.91 4.03 23.03
CA ARG A 715 -11.99 4.71 22.30
C ARG A 715 -11.45 5.45 21.07
N PHE A 716 -12.33 5.91 20.19
CA PHE A 716 -11.89 6.58 18.96
C PHE A 716 -12.76 7.75 18.51
N VAL A 717 -12.16 8.69 17.79
CA VAL A 717 -12.82 9.82 17.16
C VAL A 717 -12.48 9.81 15.68
N LEU A 718 -13.49 9.67 14.82
CA LEU A 718 -13.28 9.72 13.37
C LEU A 718 -13.67 11.10 12.86
N VAL A 719 -12.79 11.71 12.07
CA VAL A 719 -13.01 13.02 11.44
C VAL A 719 -12.94 12.85 9.94
N GLY A 720 -13.94 13.33 9.23
CA GLY A 720 -14.05 13.08 7.79
C GLY A 720 -15.17 13.85 7.13
N ASP A 721 -15.34 13.60 5.84
CA ASP A 721 -16.44 14.11 5.04
C ASP A 721 -16.80 13.08 3.96
N HIS A 722 -17.88 12.34 4.17
CA HIS A 722 -18.36 11.30 3.25
C HIS A 722 -18.95 11.87 1.95
N GLU A 723 -19.16 13.19 1.90
CA GLU A 723 -19.55 13.95 0.68
C GLU A 723 -18.32 14.37 -0.15
N GLN A 724 -17.10 14.08 0.32
CA GLN A 724 -15.84 14.21 -0.43
C GLN A 724 -15.30 12.82 -0.83
N LEU A 725 -14.05 12.72 -1.27
CA LEU A 725 -13.55 11.49 -1.92
C LEU A 725 -13.70 10.24 -1.03
N PRO A 726 -14.22 9.12 -1.59
CA PRO A 726 -14.23 7.83 -0.94
C PRO A 726 -12.82 7.20 -0.87
N PRO A 727 -12.67 6.05 -0.21
CA PRO A 727 -11.47 5.23 -0.32
C PRO A 727 -11.15 4.86 -1.77
N VAL A 728 -9.86 4.94 -2.12
CA VAL A 728 -9.37 4.55 -3.45
C VAL A 728 -9.08 3.05 -3.44
N VAL A 729 -9.89 2.29 -4.16
CA VAL A 729 -9.75 0.84 -4.35
C VAL A 729 -9.69 0.54 -5.85
N ARG A 730 -9.01 -0.55 -6.24
CA ARG A 730 -8.90 -0.97 -7.64
C ARG A 730 -9.99 -1.96 -8.00
N ALA A 731 -10.30 -2.87 -7.08
CA ALA A 731 -11.44 -3.75 -7.22
C ALA A 731 -12.73 -3.00 -6.87
N GLU A 732 -13.74 -3.07 -7.75
CA GLU A 732 -15.08 -2.56 -7.47
C GLU A 732 -15.80 -3.50 -6.50
N ASN A 733 -15.61 -3.27 -5.19
CA ASN A 733 -16.17 -4.13 -4.15
C ASN A 733 -16.47 -3.37 -2.85
N ASP A 734 -16.74 -4.13 -1.78
CA ASP A 734 -17.19 -3.61 -0.49
C ASP A 734 -16.17 -2.74 0.28
N LEU A 735 -14.96 -2.53 -0.26
CA LEU A 735 -13.95 -1.65 0.33
C LEU A 735 -14.21 -0.15 0.04
N THR A 736 -15.16 0.19 -0.83
CA THR A 736 -15.49 1.58 -1.20
C THR A 736 -16.26 2.36 -0.12
N GLU A 737 -16.91 1.68 0.82
CA GLU A 737 -17.61 2.31 1.94
C GLU A 737 -16.64 2.46 3.12
N SER A 738 -16.51 3.68 3.65
CA SER A 738 -15.64 3.95 4.80
C SER A 738 -16.33 3.61 6.11
N LEU A 739 -15.54 3.30 7.16
CA LEU A 739 -16.11 3.12 8.51
C LEU A 739 -16.79 4.41 9.00
N PHE A 740 -16.30 5.58 8.57
CA PHE A 740 -16.88 6.87 8.92
C PHE A 740 -18.31 7.02 8.36
N GLU A 741 -18.48 6.74 7.06
CA GLU A 741 -19.77 6.78 6.36
C GLU A 741 -20.77 5.80 6.99
N ARG A 742 -20.35 4.55 7.21
CA ARG A 742 -21.22 3.56 7.84
C ARG A 742 -21.66 3.93 9.26
N LEU A 743 -20.73 4.43 10.09
CA LEU A 743 -21.03 4.79 11.48
C LEU A 743 -21.84 6.08 11.59
N ILE A 744 -21.67 7.07 10.70
CA ILE A 744 -22.46 8.30 10.77
C ILE A 744 -23.93 8.03 10.40
N ASP A 745 -24.17 7.07 9.51
CA ASP A 745 -25.52 6.61 9.16
C ASP A 745 -26.14 5.75 10.26
N CYS A 746 -25.35 4.85 10.86
CA CYS A 746 -25.83 3.95 11.92
C CYS A 746 -26.05 4.66 13.26
N HIS A 747 -25.18 5.61 13.61
CA HIS A 747 -25.15 6.32 14.89
C HIS A 747 -25.08 7.84 14.68
N PRO A 748 -26.11 8.47 14.06
CA PRO A 748 -26.12 9.91 13.82
C PRO A 748 -26.01 10.72 15.12
N GLU A 749 -26.45 10.16 16.25
CA GLU A 749 -26.30 10.76 17.57
C GLU A 749 -24.85 10.84 18.05
N ALA A 750 -23.91 10.11 17.45
CA ALA A 750 -22.47 10.22 17.72
C ALA A 750 -21.77 11.25 16.82
N GLY A 751 -22.44 11.70 15.77
CA GLY A 751 -21.95 12.69 14.80
C GLY A 751 -22.20 14.14 15.20
N VAL A 752 -21.34 15.03 14.73
CA VAL A 752 -21.55 16.49 14.69
C VAL A 752 -21.01 17.01 13.36
N MET A 753 -21.86 17.70 12.59
CA MET A 753 -21.44 18.40 11.37
C MET A 753 -21.01 19.82 11.69
N LEU A 754 -19.85 20.22 11.19
CA LEU A 754 -19.38 21.61 11.28
C LEU A 754 -20.08 22.44 10.21
N ASP A 755 -20.97 23.36 10.61
CA ASP A 755 -21.85 24.11 9.69
C ASP A 755 -21.28 25.47 9.24
N ARG A 756 -20.23 25.99 9.89
CA ARG A 756 -19.60 27.29 9.58
C ARG A 756 -18.29 27.13 8.83
N GLN A 757 -18.20 27.68 7.61
CA GLN A 757 -16.99 27.67 6.78
C GLN A 757 -16.35 29.05 6.62
N TYR A 758 -15.03 29.08 6.50
CA TYR A 758 -14.18 30.28 6.50
C TYR A 758 -13.47 30.53 5.14
N ARG A 759 -13.78 29.75 4.10
CA ARG A 759 -13.09 29.72 2.80
C ARG A 759 -13.85 30.43 1.68
N MET A 760 -15.02 29.93 1.33
CA MET A 760 -15.77 30.33 0.13
C MET A 760 -16.63 31.56 0.42
N ASN A 761 -16.72 32.50 -0.51
CA ASN A 761 -17.81 33.48 -0.48
C ASN A 761 -19.18 32.81 -0.68
N GLN A 762 -20.25 33.55 -0.37
CA GLN A 762 -21.60 32.99 -0.39
C GLN A 762 -22.06 32.55 -1.79
N ARG A 763 -21.58 33.20 -2.86
CA ARG A 763 -21.95 32.89 -4.24
C ARG A 763 -21.43 31.52 -4.67
N ILE A 764 -20.17 31.22 -4.36
CA ILE A 764 -19.50 29.93 -4.61
C ILE A 764 -20.12 28.84 -3.71
N GLN A 765 -20.20 29.13 -2.42
CA GLN A 765 -20.62 28.18 -1.40
C GLN A 765 -22.05 27.65 -1.62
N ALA A 766 -22.95 28.48 -2.15
CA ALA A 766 -24.38 28.19 -2.22
C ALA A 766 -24.74 26.90 -2.97
N PHE A 767 -24.01 26.55 -4.04
CA PHE A 767 -24.30 25.33 -4.80
C PHE A 767 -23.92 24.09 -3.99
N ALA A 768 -22.66 24.01 -3.56
CA ALA A 768 -22.18 22.86 -2.79
C ALA A 768 -23.01 22.66 -1.52
N SER A 769 -23.37 23.76 -0.84
CA SER A 769 -24.29 23.73 0.31
C SER A 769 -25.57 22.98 0.03
N ARG A 770 -26.24 23.31 -1.07
CA ARG A 770 -27.59 22.85 -1.37
C ARG A 770 -27.58 21.44 -1.92
N GLU A 771 -26.56 21.13 -2.71
CA GLU A 771 -26.46 19.88 -3.45
C GLU A 771 -25.89 18.74 -2.61
N PHE A 772 -24.92 19.02 -1.73
CA PHE A 772 -24.19 18.00 -0.96
C PHE A 772 -24.37 18.10 0.57
N TYR A 773 -24.91 19.21 1.08
CA TYR A 773 -24.92 19.49 2.52
C TYR A 773 -26.27 20.04 3.01
N ASP A 774 -27.38 19.68 2.36
CA ASP A 774 -28.77 20.05 2.72
C ASP A 774 -29.07 21.54 2.95
N GLY A 775 -28.19 22.42 2.45
CA GLY A 775 -28.24 23.86 2.70
C GLY A 775 -27.74 24.28 4.09
N GLU A 776 -27.09 23.40 4.84
CA GLU A 776 -26.64 23.66 6.21
C GLU A 776 -25.27 24.34 6.28
N LEU A 777 -24.39 24.09 5.31
CA LEU A 777 -23.10 24.78 5.21
C LEU A 777 -23.33 26.30 5.04
N ARG A 778 -22.68 27.15 5.85
CA ARG A 778 -22.83 28.62 5.79
C ARG A 778 -21.49 29.31 5.98
N PRO A 779 -21.26 30.49 5.36
CA PRO A 779 -20.13 31.33 5.75
C PRO A 779 -20.18 31.65 7.25
N ALA A 780 -19.03 31.52 7.90
CA ALA A 780 -18.89 31.74 9.34
C ALA A 780 -19.13 33.21 9.71
N GLU A 781 -18.66 34.13 8.86
CA GLU A 781 -18.69 35.58 9.10
C GLU A 781 -19.20 36.33 7.86
N PRO A 782 -19.81 37.52 8.03
CA PRO A 782 -20.22 38.38 6.90
C PRO A 782 -19.07 38.72 5.94
N GLU A 783 -17.86 38.91 6.47
CA GLU A 783 -16.64 39.19 5.72
C GLU A 783 -16.26 38.00 4.82
N VAL A 784 -16.46 36.77 5.31
CA VAL A 784 -16.32 35.56 4.48
C VAL A 784 -17.39 35.53 3.40
N ALA A 785 -18.66 35.77 3.77
CA ALA A 785 -19.77 35.73 2.83
C ALA A 785 -19.61 36.71 1.66
N GLY A 786 -19.09 37.91 1.95
CA GLY A 786 -18.94 39.02 1.02
C GLY A 786 -17.56 39.15 0.35
N ARG A 787 -16.61 38.23 0.58
CA ARG A 787 -15.24 38.37 0.06
C ARG A 787 -15.19 38.40 -1.47
N THR A 788 -14.42 39.33 -2.02
CA THR A 788 -14.25 39.53 -3.47
C THR A 788 -12.79 39.72 -3.83
N LEU A 789 -12.45 39.66 -5.12
CA LEU A 789 -11.08 39.91 -5.57
C LEU A 789 -10.54 41.31 -5.20
N ASN A 790 -11.42 42.31 -4.95
CA ASN A 790 -10.99 43.64 -4.52
C ASN A 790 -10.38 43.70 -3.11
N ASP A 791 -10.55 42.65 -2.30
CA ASP A 791 -9.95 42.62 -0.95
C ASP A 791 -8.49 42.17 -0.98
N LEU A 792 -7.98 41.72 -2.13
CA LEU A 792 -6.57 41.41 -2.33
C LEU A 792 -5.80 42.67 -2.70
N GLU A 793 -4.63 42.86 -2.10
CA GLU A 793 -3.81 44.04 -2.34
C GLU A 793 -3.33 44.05 -3.80
N GLY A 794 -3.55 45.16 -4.50
CA GLY A 794 -3.12 45.31 -5.91
C GLY A 794 -4.06 44.71 -6.95
N VAL A 795 -5.15 44.04 -6.54
CA VAL A 795 -6.10 43.41 -7.46
C VAL A 795 -7.32 44.31 -7.68
N ALA A 796 -7.66 44.56 -8.94
CA ALA A 796 -8.79 45.39 -9.35
C ALA A 796 -9.83 44.55 -10.11
N ARG A 797 -10.91 44.14 -9.44
CA ARG A 797 -12.00 43.33 -10.05
C ARG A 797 -12.63 44.03 -11.25
N ASP A 798 -12.72 45.35 -11.24
CA ASP A 798 -13.29 46.14 -12.35
C ASP A 798 -12.38 46.19 -13.59
N ALA A 799 -11.10 45.80 -13.46
CA ALA A 799 -10.20 45.60 -14.58
C ALA A 799 -10.48 44.28 -15.32
N LEU A 800 -11.17 43.32 -14.70
CA LEU A 800 -11.59 42.08 -15.36
C LEU A 800 -12.72 42.36 -16.36
N PRO A 801 -12.80 41.58 -17.46
CA PRO A 801 -13.96 41.61 -18.34
C PRO A 801 -15.25 41.37 -17.54
N PRO A 802 -16.39 42.01 -17.92
CA PRO A 802 -17.65 41.88 -17.17
C PRO A 802 -18.09 40.43 -16.90
N ALA A 803 -17.74 39.50 -17.81
CA ALA A 803 -18.03 38.08 -17.66
C ALA A 803 -17.29 37.42 -16.47
N LEU A 804 -16.07 37.86 -16.13
CA LEU A 804 -15.26 37.32 -15.03
C LEU A 804 -15.40 38.12 -13.73
N GLN A 805 -16.24 39.16 -13.74
CA GLN A 805 -16.50 39.93 -12.53
C GLN A 805 -17.41 39.16 -11.57
N ASP A 806 -18.28 38.25 -12.02
CA ASP A 806 -19.05 37.43 -11.10
C ASP A 806 -18.16 36.40 -10.41
N PRO A 807 -18.31 36.16 -9.09
CA PRO A 807 -17.55 35.13 -8.40
C PRO A 807 -17.68 33.72 -8.99
N VAL A 808 -18.74 33.42 -9.73
CA VAL A 808 -18.93 32.13 -10.40
C VAL A 808 -19.25 32.39 -11.86
N THR A 809 -18.44 31.84 -12.76
CA THR A 809 -18.61 32.04 -14.20
C THR A 809 -18.50 30.71 -14.93
N PHE A 810 -19.33 30.54 -15.97
CA PHE A 810 -19.18 29.47 -16.95
C PHE A 810 -18.65 30.03 -18.28
N VAL A 811 -17.61 29.40 -18.82
CA VAL A 811 -16.99 29.71 -20.11
C VAL A 811 -17.24 28.54 -21.06
N ASP A 812 -18.03 28.81 -22.09
CA ASP A 812 -18.41 27.85 -23.13
C ASP A 812 -17.23 27.57 -24.06
N VAL A 813 -16.83 26.29 -24.13
CA VAL A 813 -15.81 25.77 -25.05
C VAL A 813 -16.34 24.45 -25.61
N GLU A 814 -16.52 24.38 -26.94
CA GLU A 814 -17.05 23.18 -27.61
C GLU A 814 -16.03 22.01 -27.57
N GLY A 815 -14.75 22.35 -27.52
CA GLY A 815 -13.63 21.41 -27.36
C GLY A 815 -13.08 20.87 -28.68
N ASP A 816 -11.89 20.26 -28.64
CA ASP A 816 -11.22 19.72 -29.83
C ASP A 816 -11.65 18.28 -30.20
N GLY A 817 -12.53 17.67 -29.39
CA GLY A 817 -13.02 16.29 -29.56
C GLY A 817 -12.05 15.21 -29.05
N GLY A 818 -10.99 15.60 -28.33
CA GLY A 818 -10.07 14.69 -27.66
C GLY A 818 -10.70 13.98 -26.46
N GLN A 819 -10.23 12.76 -26.18
CA GLN A 819 -10.78 11.92 -25.11
C GLN A 819 -10.19 12.24 -23.72
N TYR A 820 -8.89 12.57 -23.65
CA TYR A 820 -8.16 12.76 -22.39
C TYR A 820 -7.51 14.15 -22.27
N THR A 821 -7.52 14.89 -23.38
CA THR A 821 -6.94 16.22 -23.51
C THR A 821 -7.88 17.06 -24.36
N ASP A 822 -7.90 18.34 -24.08
CA ASP A 822 -8.60 19.35 -24.86
C ASP A 822 -7.72 20.60 -24.95
N SER A 823 -7.12 20.78 -26.12
CA SER A 823 -6.20 21.89 -26.41
C SER A 823 -6.94 23.22 -26.54
N GLU A 824 -8.22 23.21 -26.93
CA GLU A 824 -9.04 24.41 -27.02
C GLU A 824 -9.42 24.91 -25.62
N GLU A 825 -9.80 24.01 -24.70
CA GLU A 825 -9.95 24.35 -23.29
C GLU A 825 -8.64 24.87 -22.70
N ALA A 826 -7.50 24.21 -22.99
CA ALA A 826 -6.20 24.62 -22.46
C ALA A 826 -5.78 26.03 -22.92
N ALA A 827 -5.91 26.32 -24.22
CA ALA A 827 -5.65 27.65 -24.77
C ALA A 827 -6.60 28.69 -24.15
N ARG A 828 -7.87 28.34 -23.97
CA ARG A 828 -8.84 29.25 -23.36
C ARG A 828 -8.53 29.53 -21.90
N ILE A 829 -8.06 28.55 -21.15
CA ILE A 829 -7.66 28.69 -19.75
C ILE A 829 -6.43 29.59 -19.63
N ALA A 830 -5.45 29.48 -20.54
CA ALA A 830 -4.32 30.40 -20.59
C ALA A 830 -4.78 31.86 -20.78
N ASP A 831 -5.71 32.13 -21.69
CA ASP A 831 -6.29 33.47 -21.87
C ASP A 831 -6.97 34.00 -20.59
N LEU A 832 -7.65 33.12 -19.84
CA LEU A 832 -8.32 33.49 -18.59
C LEU A 832 -7.31 33.87 -17.51
N ILE A 833 -6.21 33.11 -17.39
CA ILE A 833 -5.12 33.40 -16.46
C ILE A 833 -4.50 34.77 -16.78
N GLU A 834 -4.20 35.06 -18.05
CA GLU A 834 -3.69 36.36 -18.47
C GLU A 834 -4.62 37.52 -18.09
N GLN A 835 -5.93 37.31 -18.13
CA GLN A 835 -6.91 38.32 -17.71
C GLN A 835 -6.88 38.57 -16.20
N TYR A 836 -6.73 37.53 -15.39
CA TYR A 836 -6.57 37.68 -13.93
C TYR A 836 -5.23 38.34 -13.57
N GLU A 837 -4.14 37.98 -14.26
CA GLU A 837 -2.84 38.64 -14.10
C GLU A 837 -2.92 40.13 -14.47
N ALA A 838 -3.58 40.47 -15.58
CA ALA A 838 -3.77 41.86 -16.00
C ALA A 838 -4.60 42.67 -15.00
N ALA A 839 -5.46 42.01 -14.22
CA ALA A 839 -6.21 42.59 -13.11
C ALA A 839 -5.40 42.70 -11.81
N GLY A 840 -4.15 42.21 -11.79
CA GLY A 840 -3.21 42.32 -10.68
C GLY A 840 -3.07 41.08 -9.80
N LEU A 841 -3.70 39.96 -10.15
CA LEU A 841 -3.64 38.73 -9.35
C LEU A 841 -2.30 38.01 -9.54
N GLU A 842 -1.73 37.48 -8.46
CA GLU A 842 -0.51 36.67 -8.55
C GLU A 842 -0.82 35.27 -9.08
N ARG A 843 0.07 34.73 -9.92
CA ARG A 843 -0.08 33.39 -10.53
C ARG A 843 -0.27 32.27 -9.51
N SER A 844 0.45 32.37 -8.40
CA SER A 844 0.40 31.42 -7.29
C SER A 844 -0.94 31.39 -6.56
N GLU A 845 -1.79 32.41 -6.74
CA GLU A 845 -3.15 32.49 -6.19
C GLU A 845 -4.21 31.87 -7.12
N ILE A 846 -3.78 31.34 -8.27
CA ILE A 846 -4.62 30.68 -9.27
C ILE A 846 -4.34 29.17 -9.27
N GLY A 847 -5.41 28.38 -9.28
CA GLY A 847 -5.33 26.94 -9.49
C GLY A 847 -6.20 26.49 -10.66
N VAL A 848 -5.73 25.47 -11.39
CA VAL A 848 -6.47 24.80 -12.45
C VAL A 848 -6.67 23.34 -12.08
N ILE A 849 -7.91 22.87 -12.17
CA ILE A 849 -8.30 21.47 -11.90
C ILE A 849 -8.77 20.84 -13.20
N ALA A 850 -8.28 19.64 -13.50
CA ALA A 850 -8.71 18.85 -14.66
C ALA A 850 -8.97 17.37 -14.29
N PRO A 851 -9.86 16.66 -15.01
CA PRO A 851 -10.16 15.26 -14.72
C PRO A 851 -9.01 14.30 -15.03
N PHE A 852 -8.21 14.61 -16.05
CA PHE A 852 -7.16 13.72 -16.56
C PHE A 852 -5.77 14.29 -16.35
N ARG A 853 -4.78 13.43 -16.03
CA ARG A 853 -3.37 13.84 -16.00
C ARG A 853 -2.84 14.25 -17.37
N ALA A 854 -3.34 13.63 -18.44
CA ALA A 854 -3.02 14.05 -19.79
C ALA A 854 -3.45 15.52 -20.00
N GLN A 855 -4.64 15.90 -19.57
CA GLN A 855 -5.08 17.30 -19.60
C GLN A 855 -4.28 18.20 -18.68
N VAL A 856 -3.92 17.78 -17.46
CA VAL A 856 -3.00 18.53 -16.58
C VAL A 856 -1.70 18.83 -17.32
N SER A 857 -1.15 17.84 -18.02
CA SER A 857 0.09 17.98 -18.80
C SER A 857 -0.07 18.95 -19.97
N GLU A 858 -1.21 18.90 -20.66
CA GLU A 858 -1.52 19.80 -21.77
C GLU A 858 -1.70 21.25 -21.29
N LEU A 859 -2.40 21.43 -20.17
CA LEU A 859 -2.54 22.71 -19.49
C LEU A 859 -1.19 23.28 -19.07
N SER A 860 -0.31 22.49 -18.45
CA SER A 860 1.03 22.92 -18.05
C SER A 860 1.91 23.38 -19.20
N ARG A 861 1.62 23.01 -20.46
CA ARG A 861 2.33 23.54 -21.64
C ARG A 861 1.84 24.93 -22.05
N HIS A 862 0.62 25.29 -21.66
CA HIS A 862 -0.06 26.51 -22.05
C HIS A 862 -0.04 27.57 -20.95
N VAL A 863 -0.02 27.15 -19.69
CA VAL A 863 -0.06 28.05 -18.53
C VAL A 863 1.33 28.26 -17.92
N PRO A 864 1.58 29.39 -17.24
CA PRO A 864 2.84 29.64 -16.54
C PRO A 864 3.12 28.61 -15.44
N ASP A 865 4.40 28.28 -15.21
CA ASP A 865 4.85 27.29 -14.20
C ASP A 865 4.41 27.64 -12.76
N ASP A 866 4.18 28.92 -12.46
CA ASP A 866 3.79 29.39 -11.13
C ASP A 866 2.29 29.14 -10.81
N VAL A 867 1.50 28.72 -11.80
CA VAL A 867 0.08 28.37 -11.62
C VAL A 867 -0.03 26.90 -11.20
N THR A 868 -0.79 26.64 -10.14
CA THR A 868 -0.99 25.24 -9.70
C THR A 868 -1.94 24.54 -10.66
N VAL A 869 -1.50 23.48 -11.35
CA VAL A 869 -2.36 22.64 -12.21
C VAL A 869 -2.30 21.20 -11.71
N ASP A 870 -3.44 20.61 -11.35
CA ASP A 870 -3.48 19.21 -10.92
C ASP A 870 -4.86 18.56 -11.11
N THR A 871 -4.95 17.25 -10.83
CA THR A 871 -6.23 16.53 -10.82
C THR A 871 -7.02 16.81 -9.55
N VAL A 872 -8.34 16.54 -9.59
CA VAL A 872 -9.24 16.75 -8.45
C VAL A 872 -8.77 16.04 -7.18
N ASP A 873 -8.34 14.79 -7.28
CA ASP A 873 -7.87 13.98 -6.15
C ASP A 873 -6.63 14.57 -5.47
N ARG A 874 -5.75 15.21 -6.26
CA ARG A 874 -4.51 15.81 -5.74
C ARG A 874 -4.69 17.24 -5.24
N PHE A 875 -5.71 17.93 -5.73
CA PHE A 875 -6.08 19.26 -5.23
C PHE A 875 -6.76 19.20 -3.84
N GLN A 876 -7.08 18.00 -3.34
CA GLN A 876 -7.70 17.83 -2.04
C GLN A 876 -6.84 18.42 -0.92
N GLY A 877 -7.51 19.01 0.08
CA GLY A 877 -6.84 19.74 1.18
C GLY A 877 -6.28 21.11 0.79
N SER A 878 -6.09 21.40 -0.50
CA SER A 878 -5.61 22.69 -0.99
C SER A 878 -6.76 23.66 -1.28
N SER A 879 -6.47 24.96 -1.43
CA SER A 879 -7.42 25.98 -1.85
C SER A 879 -6.70 27.17 -2.47
N GLN A 880 -7.33 27.85 -3.43
CA GLN A 880 -6.76 29.03 -4.09
C GLN A 880 -7.74 30.21 -4.08
N GLU A 881 -7.24 31.42 -4.32
CA GLU A 881 -8.11 32.61 -4.43
C GLU A 881 -9.04 32.47 -5.64
N VAL A 882 -8.48 31.98 -6.76
CA VAL A 882 -9.20 31.65 -8.00
C VAL A 882 -8.97 30.19 -8.38
N ILE A 883 -10.05 29.47 -8.69
CA ILE A 883 -9.98 28.13 -9.28
C ILE A 883 -10.64 28.13 -10.66
N ILE A 884 -9.98 27.50 -11.62
CA ILE A 884 -10.50 27.22 -12.96
C ILE A 884 -10.64 25.70 -13.09
N ILE A 885 -11.81 25.21 -13.50
CA ILE A 885 -12.07 23.78 -13.72
C ILE A 885 -12.19 23.55 -15.23
N SER A 886 -11.28 22.74 -15.79
CA SER A 886 -11.36 22.18 -17.14
C SER A 886 -12.15 20.87 -17.07
N PHE A 887 -13.23 20.75 -17.82
CA PHE A 887 -14.06 19.53 -17.81
C PHE A 887 -13.60 18.50 -18.85
N THR A 888 -12.93 18.91 -19.93
CA THR A 888 -12.39 18.00 -20.96
C THR A 888 -13.43 16.99 -21.46
N ALA A 889 -14.69 17.42 -21.53
CA ALA A 889 -15.82 16.57 -21.89
C ALA A 889 -16.44 17.10 -23.17
N THR A 890 -16.38 16.31 -24.24
CA THR A 890 -17.03 16.63 -25.52
C THR A 890 -18.05 15.55 -25.88
N GLY A 891 -19.33 15.89 -25.88
CA GLY A 891 -20.44 14.99 -26.26
C GLY A 891 -20.85 13.91 -25.23
N THR A 892 -19.93 13.39 -24.41
CA THR A 892 -20.22 12.46 -23.29
C THR A 892 -19.52 12.91 -22.01
N LEU A 893 -20.05 12.50 -20.85
CA LEU A 893 -19.44 12.71 -19.55
C LEU A 893 -18.59 11.49 -19.16
N GLU A 894 -17.47 11.32 -19.84
CA GLU A 894 -16.49 10.29 -19.54
C GLU A 894 -15.29 10.91 -18.81
N GLY A 895 -14.85 10.25 -17.74
CA GLY A 895 -13.64 10.62 -17.02
C GLY A 895 -13.79 10.66 -15.51
N PRO A 896 -12.66 10.70 -14.77
CA PRO A 896 -12.65 10.55 -13.33
C PRO A 896 -13.60 11.50 -12.60
N ILE A 897 -13.67 12.78 -12.99
CA ILE A 897 -14.51 13.75 -12.29
C ILE A 897 -16.02 13.44 -12.39
N PHE A 898 -16.45 12.65 -13.38
CA PHE A 898 -17.85 12.32 -13.65
C PHE A 898 -18.30 10.98 -13.06
N GLU A 899 -17.35 10.11 -12.68
CA GLU A 899 -17.64 8.80 -12.07
C GLU A 899 -18.30 8.91 -10.70
N ASP A 900 -18.01 9.99 -9.97
CA ASP A 900 -18.50 10.21 -8.60
C ASP A 900 -18.73 11.71 -8.35
N TYR A 901 -19.96 12.08 -7.95
CA TYR A 901 -20.30 13.48 -7.67
C TYR A 901 -19.48 14.10 -6.53
N ARG A 902 -18.90 13.28 -5.64
CA ARG A 902 -18.03 13.75 -4.56
C ARG A 902 -16.75 14.38 -5.11
N ARG A 903 -16.27 13.96 -6.29
CA ARG A 903 -15.12 14.60 -6.97
C ARG A 903 -15.48 16.03 -7.40
N ILE A 904 -16.63 16.24 -8.05
CA ILE A 904 -17.02 17.60 -8.42
C ILE A 904 -17.29 18.47 -7.17
N ASN A 905 -17.85 17.92 -6.08
CA ASN A 905 -17.96 18.64 -4.81
C ASN A 905 -16.59 19.11 -4.30
N VAL A 906 -15.56 18.26 -4.34
CA VAL A 906 -14.19 18.65 -4.01
C VAL A 906 -13.74 19.81 -4.89
N ALA A 907 -13.84 19.71 -6.21
CA ALA A 907 -13.37 20.75 -7.12
C ALA A 907 -14.09 22.10 -6.90
N LEU A 908 -15.42 22.08 -6.75
CA LEU A 908 -16.24 23.28 -6.53
C LEU A 908 -15.97 23.99 -5.18
N THR A 909 -15.35 23.30 -4.23
CA THR A 909 -15.09 23.81 -2.88
C THR A 909 -13.63 24.18 -2.62
N ARG A 910 -12.79 24.17 -3.66
CA ARG A 910 -11.41 24.67 -3.62
C ARG A 910 -11.25 26.20 -3.69
N PRO A 911 -12.11 26.99 -4.36
CA PRO A 911 -11.90 28.43 -4.49
C PRO A 911 -12.32 29.22 -3.24
N LYS A 912 -11.68 30.37 -3.01
CA LYS A 912 -12.07 31.34 -1.97
C LYS A 912 -12.93 32.48 -2.53
N ARG A 913 -12.51 33.08 -3.65
CA ARG A 913 -13.09 34.34 -4.16
C ARG A 913 -13.70 34.23 -5.56
N ALA A 914 -13.11 33.45 -6.47
CA ALA A 914 -13.68 33.22 -7.80
C ALA A 914 -13.53 31.77 -8.27
N LEU A 915 -14.53 31.32 -9.02
CA LEU A 915 -14.60 30.01 -9.67
C LEU A 915 -14.96 30.19 -11.14
N VAL A 916 -14.17 29.59 -12.03
CA VAL A 916 -14.45 29.55 -13.47
C VAL A 916 -14.59 28.10 -13.91
N LEU A 917 -15.72 27.80 -14.55
CA LEU A 917 -16.03 26.49 -15.11
C LEU A 917 -15.84 26.56 -16.63
N VAL A 918 -15.02 25.68 -17.20
CA VAL A 918 -14.68 25.67 -18.64
C VAL A 918 -15.00 24.31 -19.24
N GLY A 919 -15.81 24.29 -20.30
CA GLY A 919 -16.08 23.08 -21.09
C GLY A 919 -17.37 23.16 -21.91
N ASP A 920 -17.80 22.02 -22.45
CA ASP A 920 -18.98 21.92 -23.32
C ASP A 920 -20.29 21.92 -22.51
N PRO A 921 -21.14 22.95 -22.65
CA PRO A 921 -22.41 22.98 -21.95
C PRO A 921 -23.41 21.92 -22.42
N ALA A 922 -23.30 21.42 -23.66
CA ALA A 922 -24.18 20.37 -24.17
C ALA A 922 -23.89 19.03 -23.47
N ALA A 923 -22.61 18.66 -23.34
CA ALA A 923 -22.18 17.49 -22.57
C ALA A 923 -22.61 17.61 -21.10
N LEU A 924 -22.28 18.72 -20.43
CA LEU A 924 -22.61 18.93 -19.02
C LEU A 924 -24.11 18.98 -18.74
N SER A 925 -24.94 19.45 -19.69
CA SER A 925 -26.40 19.45 -19.53
C SER A 925 -27.05 18.05 -19.68
N SER A 926 -26.28 17.04 -20.08
CA SER A 926 -26.79 15.67 -20.23
C SER A 926 -27.08 14.99 -18.90
N ASP A 927 -26.45 15.46 -17.81
CA ASP A 927 -26.66 14.96 -16.45
C ASP A 927 -27.42 15.98 -15.57
N PRO A 928 -28.39 15.55 -14.73
CA PRO A 928 -29.19 16.45 -13.91
C PRO A 928 -28.41 17.30 -12.90
N VAL A 929 -27.33 16.77 -12.30
CA VAL A 929 -26.52 17.50 -11.29
C VAL A 929 -25.71 18.58 -12.00
N TYR A 930 -25.02 18.20 -13.09
CA TYR A 930 -24.23 19.14 -13.89
C TYR A 930 -25.10 20.18 -14.59
N ALA A 931 -26.33 19.85 -15.00
CA ALA A 931 -27.30 20.81 -15.53
C ALA A 931 -27.70 21.87 -14.48
N ARG A 932 -27.93 21.47 -13.21
CA ARG A 932 -28.17 22.43 -12.11
C ARG A 932 -26.95 23.30 -11.83
N MET A 933 -25.75 22.73 -11.89
CA MET A 933 -24.49 23.46 -11.75
C MET A 933 -24.33 24.51 -12.85
N LEU A 934 -24.63 24.17 -14.11
CA LEU A 934 -24.61 25.12 -15.23
C LEU A 934 -25.62 26.25 -15.06
N GLU A 935 -26.85 25.94 -14.64
CA GLU A 935 -27.86 26.96 -14.34
C GLU A 935 -27.35 27.91 -13.25
N TRP A 936 -26.84 27.36 -12.15
CA TRP A 936 -26.24 28.13 -11.06
C TRP A 936 -25.07 28.99 -11.51
N ALA A 937 -24.20 28.52 -12.40
CA ALA A 937 -23.03 29.28 -12.86
C ALA A 937 -23.36 30.37 -13.88
N ARG A 938 -24.56 30.32 -14.50
CA ARG A 938 -25.03 31.31 -15.49
C ARG A 938 -25.99 32.35 -14.94
N THR A 939 -26.56 32.11 -13.76
CA THR A 939 -27.51 33.01 -13.10
C THR A 939 -26.80 34.16 -12.42
#